data_AF-A0A0D2D5P8-F1
#
_entry.id   AF-A0A0D2D5P8-F1
#
_cell.length_a   1.000
_cell.length_b   1.000
_cell.length_c   1.000
_cell.angle_alpha   90.00
_cell.angle_beta   90.00
_cell.angle_gamma   90.00
#
_symmetry.space_group_name_H-M   'P 1'
#
loop_
_entity.id
_entity.type
_entity.pdbx_description
1 polymer ?
#
loop_
_entity_poly.entity_id
_entity_poly.type
_entity_poly.pdbx_seq_one_letter_code
_entity_poly.pdbx_strand_id
1 'polypeptide(L)'
;MSSPDIVELTNSYSPNPYASGSGRPSSRSFGLNRKSASASYNPIFTPQDEYENRTFKPRVERPPASTALGPGRVGKFGVDLIVEITLCTFALAAAVPFVWLAVVMAKYDHEQITEDKTNYAKQATSTISTLFTILFAAVLGSTLKRFATWRLERGIQLGLLEQIMQSRTVFAAFTTLLSLRAFNIMSLVLLICWACSPLGSQASLRLISTGIDFNTESSLVSYPDSITNQIFDSVSGVDSVLTALKPTYVSSILGPTTVKSGTMDLWGNVRVPWLDESLPQGNDGWADLSTLNITEGMYSSLVGLPVASLANKNSSFVIETTYMNLDCKTSQPEKLVDINYNVTAGNGTFLGPNATVLQTNPNAIYPYWRVAMNQFVNNNIYFYGWPEELVNVTDNNLPQATFLFQTRGPWVSRCQINQIYVESNVSCVSTTDATTQIPDCSVSAQRKSPKKHAPSTVTTLSFPSTFSYLTENWIMATDPLSSSAYSSLSEYYLQNTTAAFILSGNGRNYADYTNVTNLEFSQRLGQLLNTWVLASQVSASTMQFYGLNYRNTTATYFEGRAVYLVSWGWLAIYCASISVMLIAALFSIWCAFNTTIPDVLSYCSSLTRDSKYFDFAKGGSTLDGVVRAKMLRNVEVKLGEVVDQDDQQGQFRNDFVNDFSYRPGERVPQLAIAPPEYLRTPKRGMLYA
;
A
#
# COMPACT_ATOMS: atom_id res chain seq x y z
N MET A 1 -23.48 49.15 19.13
CA MET A 1 -22.58 49.36 20.29
C MET A 1 -21.94 48.01 20.56
N SER A 2 -20.64 47.76 20.48
CA SER A 2 -19.44 48.55 20.18
C SER A 2 -18.34 47.48 20.14
N SER A 3 -17.60 47.37 19.04
CA SER A 3 -16.24 46.80 19.00
C SER A 3 -15.27 47.70 19.80
N PRO A 4 -13.94 47.44 19.84
CA PRO A 4 -13.15 46.22 19.59
C PRO A 4 -12.10 45.95 20.71
N ASP A 5 -11.36 44.84 20.62
CA ASP A 5 -9.89 44.85 20.42
C ASP A 5 -9.30 43.42 20.53
N ILE A 6 -8.70 42.98 19.43
CA ILE A 6 -7.70 41.90 19.38
C ILE A 6 -6.41 42.57 18.93
N VAL A 7 -5.35 42.37 19.71
CA VAL A 7 -4.00 42.90 19.47
C VAL A 7 -3.20 41.95 18.59
N GLU A 8 -2.56 42.54 17.59
CA GLU A 8 -1.68 41.95 16.58
C GLU A 8 -0.26 42.52 16.77
N LEU A 9 0.78 41.70 16.63
CA LEU A 9 2.19 42.08 16.43
C LEU A 9 2.87 40.90 15.70
N THR A 10 3.67 41.01 14.63
CA THR A 10 4.02 42.03 13.63
C THR A 10 4.91 41.34 12.60
N ASN A 11 4.77 41.64 11.31
CA ASN A 11 5.86 41.96 10.36
C ASN A 11 5.24 42.26 8.98
N SER A 12 4.95 43.53 8.66
CA SER A 12 5.86 44.56 8.10
C SER A 12 6.13 44.34 6.61
N TYR A 13 5.78 45.22 5.67
CA TYR A 13 5.09 46.52 5.69
C TYR A 13 4.57 46.74 4.26
N SER A 14 3.38 47.33 4.16
CA SER A 14 2.72 47.72 2.91
C SER A 14 2.93 49.24 2.67
N PRO A 15 2.14 49.94 1.82
CA PRO A 15 2.54 50.79 0.69
C PRO A 15 2.60 52.30 1.08
N ASN A 16 2.86 53.30 0.22
CA ASN A 16 1.92 53.95 -0.71
C ASN A 16 2.53 55.28 -1.25
N PRO A 17 1.86 56.01 -2.19
CA PRO A 17 2.41 57.09 -3.00
C PRO A 17 2.09 58.55 -2.55
N TYR A 18 2.77 59.50 -3.24
CA TYR A 18 2.58 60.96 -3.37
C TYR A 18 3.04 61.90 -2.23
N ALA A 19 4.14 62.65 -2.45
CA ALA A 19 4.15 64.08 -2.81
C ALA A 19 5.40 64.85 -2.33
N SER A 20 5.73 65.89 -3.11
CA SER A 20 6.61 67.04 -2.83
C SER A 20 8.11 66.88 -3.08
N GLY A 21 8.61 67.77 -3.94
CA GLY A 21 10.00 67.82 -4.37
C GLY A 21 10.90 68.69 -3.49
N SER A 22 12.20 68.45 -3.63
CA SER A 22 13.28 69.44 -3.79
C SER A 22 14.63 68.73 -3.63
N GLY A 23 15.63 69.17 -4.38
CA GLY A 23 17.04 68.84 -4.12
C GLY A 23 17.69 67.83 -5.07
N ARG A 24 18.40 68.34 -6.08
CA ARG A 24 19.66 67.75 -6.60
C ARG A 24 20.71 67.69 -5.46
N PRO A 25 21.85 66.93 -5.54
CA PRO A 25 22.54 66.43 -6.74
C PRO A 25 23.18 65.01 -6.64
N SER A 26 23.89 64.64 -7.72
CA SER A 26 25.11 63.80 -7.74
C SER A 26 24.95 62.28 -7.85
N SER A 27 24.98 61.78 -9.10
CA SER A 27 25.57 60.48 -9.42
C SER A 27 26.81 60.66 -10.31
N ARG A 28 27.96 60.15 -9.84
CA ARG A 28 29.14 59.86 -10.65
C ARG A 28 28.93 58.49 -11.29
N SER A 29 29.14 58.42 -12.59
CA SER A 29 29.09 57.23 -13.42
C SER A 29 30.48 56.61 -13.60
N PHE A 30 30.54 55.28 -13.55
CA PHE A 30 31.52 54.37 -14.16
C PHE A 30 30.82 53.00 -14.16
N GLY A 31 30.73 52.17 -15.19
CA GLY A 31 31.24 52.16 -16.55
C GLY A 31 31.28 50.69 -16.98
N LEU A 32 30.49 50.28 -17.97
CA LEU A 32 30.62 48.96 -18.60
C LEU A 32 30.31 49.05 -20.10
N ASN A 33 31.30 48.61 -20.88
CA ASN A 33 31.44 48.80 -22.32
C ASN A 33 30.36 48.07 -23.12
N ARG A 34 29.56 48.86 -23.86
CA ARG A 34 28.65 48.40 -24.91
C ARG A 34 29.38 48.53 -26.25
N LYS A 35 29.77 47.43 -26.89
CA LYS A 35 30.07 47.45 -28.33
C LYS A 35 28.74 47.43 -29.08
N SER A 36 28.19 48.61 -29.35
CA SER A 36 27.17 48.79 -30.40
C SER A 36 27.85 48.57 -31.75
N ALA A 37 27.50 47.50 -32.46
CA ALA A 37 27.62 47.51 -33.91
C ALA A 37 26.39 48.26 -34.44
N SER A 38 26.57 49.54 -34.77
CA SER A 38 25.58 50.29 -35.54
C SER A 38 25.52 49.67 -36.94
N ALA A 39 24.54 48.80 -37.19
CA ALA A 39 24.12 48.51 -38.55
C ALA A 39 23.45 49.79 -39.08
N SER A 40 24.18 50.54 -39.90
CA SER A 40 23.60 51.60 -40.72
C SER A 40 22.53 50.96 -41.61
N TYR A 41 21.27 51.26 -41.31
CA TYR A 41 20.15 50.90 -42.15
C TYR A 41 20.18 51.81 -43.38
N ASN A 42 20.61 51.28 -44.52
CA ASN A 42 20.43 51.95 -45.80
C ASN A 42 19.00 51.65 -46.27
N PRO A 43 18.09 52.64 -46.31
CA PRO A 43 16.77 52.41 -46.89
C PRO A 43 16.93 52.06 -48.37
N ILE A 44 16.13 51.10 -48.82
CA ILE A 44 16.02 50.78 -50.25
C ILE A 44 15.29 51.98 -50.88
N PHE A 45 16.03 52.77 -51.64
CA PHE A 45 15.50 53.89 -52.42
C PHE A 45 14.66 53.36 -53.59
N THR A 46 13.56 54.04 -53.87
CA THR A 46 12.77 53.72 -55.07
C THR A 46 13.50 54.24 -56.32
N PRO A 47 13.23 53.69 -57.53
CA PRO A 47 13.95 54.10 -58.75
C PRO A 47 13.88 55.59 -59.09
N GLN A 48 12.95 56.35 -58.48
CA GLN A 48 12.87 57.81 -58.63
C GLN A 48 13.89 58.57 -57.75
N ASP A 49 14.28 58.04 -56.60
CA ASP A 49 15.22 58.70 -55.68
C ASP A 49 16.69 58.58 -56.14
N GLU A 50 16.99 57.64 -57.05
CA GLU A 50 18.32 57.45 -57.64
C GLU A 50 18.67 58.47 -58.75
N TYR A 51 17.69 59.22 -59.25
CA TYR A 51 17.92 60.17 -60.35
C TYR A 51 18.39 61.57 -59.94
N GLU A 52 18.18 61.99 -58.68
CA GLU A 52 18.46 63.37 -58.26
C GLU A 52 19.84 63.62 -57.66
N ASN A 53 20.61 62.58 -57.28
CA ASN A 53 21.95 62.75 -56.69
C ASN A 53 23.07 62.20 -57.58
N ARG A 54 23.28 62.83 -58.74
CA ARG A 54 24.49 62.61 -59.56
C ARG A 54 25.63 63.54 -59.11
N THR A 55 26.48 63.08 -58.20
CA THR A 55 27.91 63.46 -58.16
C THR A 55 28.71 62.55 -57.22
N PHE A 56 29.05 61.33 -57.65
CA PHE A 56 30.18 60.60 -57.07
C PHE A 56 30.89 59.75 -58.14
N LYS A 57 32.23 59.83 -58.17
CA LYS A 57 33.13 59.13 -59.11
C LYS A 57 32.95 57.60 -59.00
N PRO A 58 33.16 56.83 -60.09
CA PRO A 58 32.99 55.39 -60.06
C PRO A 58 34.05 54.75 -59.15
N ARG A 59 33.61 54.17 -58.04
CA ARG A 59 34.41 53.25 -57.23
C ARG A 59 34.42 51.92 -57.97
N VAL A 60 35.58 51.53 -58.48
CA VAL A 60 35.80 50.15 -58.96
C VAL A 60 35.66 49.24 -57.74
N GLU A 61 34.51 48.60 -57.59
CA GLU A 61 34.35 47.50 -56.65
C GLU A 61 35.26 46.36 -57.12
N ARG A 62 36.28 46.02 -56.32
CA ARG A 62 36.99 44.76 -56.51
C ARG A 62 35.99 43.64 -56.17
N PRO A 63 35.86 42.61 -57.02
CA PRO A 63 35.12 41.42 -56.64
C PRO A 63 35.71 40.83 -55.35
N PRO A 64 34.91 40.18 -54.50
CA PRO A 64 35.41 39.52 -53.30
C PRO A 64 36.53 38.55 -53.69
N ALA A 65 37.64 38.57 -52.95
CA ALA A 65 38.77 37.69 -53.20
C ALA A 65 38.30 36.23 -53.14
N SER A 66 38.34 35.53 -54.28
CA SER A 66 38.09 34.11 -54.33
C SER A 66 39.31 33.38 -53.78
N THR A 67 39.17 32.75 -52.62
CA THR A 67 40.13 31.75 -52.16
C THR A 67 40.01 30.53 -53.06
N ALA A 68 40.94 30.39 -54.00
CA ALA A 68 41.10 29.16 -54.78
C ALA A 68 41.62 28.05 -53.85
N LEU A 69 40.72 27.18 -53.39
CA LEU A 69 41.11 25.91 -52.78
C LEU A 69 41.80 25.07 -53.87
N GLY A 70 43.01 24.57 -53.59
CA GLY A 70 43.79 23.77 -54.57
C GLY A 70 43.07 22.48 -55.00
N PRO A 71 43.56 21.77 -56.03
CA PRO A 71 42.90 20.60 -56.63
C PRO A 71 42.84 19.35 -55.72
N GLY A 72 43.13 19.47 -54.43
CA GLY A 72 42.94 18.41 -53.45
C GLY A 72 41.53 18.45 -52.87
N ARG A 73 40.95 17.28 -52.60
CA ARG A 73 39.67 17.14 -51.89
C ARG A 73 39.79 17.66 -50.45
N VAL A 74 39.44 18.92 -50.21
CA VAL A 74 39.48 19.54 -48.88
C VAL A 74 38.08 19.48 -48.24
N GLY A 75 37.84 18.49 -47.39
CA GLY A 75 36.61 18.44 -46.58
C GLY A 75 36.19 17.05 -46.08
N LYS A 76 35.67 17.01 -44.85
CA LYS A 76 35.12 15.86 -44.09
C LYS A 76 36.11 14.76 -43.61
N PHE A 77 37.42 14.96 -43.73
CA PHE A 77 38.41 13.94 -43.34
C PHE A 77 39.49 14.49 -42.40
N GLY A 78 39.06 14.87 -41.19
CA GLY A 78 39.91 15.39 -40.11
C GLY A 78 39.14 15.69 -38.83
N VAL A 79 39.27 16.93 -38.31
CA VAL A 79 38.69 17.40 -37.04
C VAL A 79 37.18 17.17 -36.93
N ASP A 80 36.41 17.38 -38.01
CA ASP A 80 34.95 17.19 -37.99
C ASP A 80 34.54 15.72 -37.74
N LEU A 81 35.27 14.75 -38.30
CA LEU A 81 35.00 13.32 -38.07
C LEU A 81 35.33 12.93 -36.62
N ILE A 82 36.39 13.49 -36.04
CA ILE A 82 36.78 13.26 -34.65
C ILE A 82 35.74 13.87 -33.71
N VAL A 83 35.33 15.13 -33.94
CA VAL A 83 34.25 15.79 -33.19
C VAL A 83 32.96 14.97 -33.28
N GLU A 84 32.65 14.43 -34.45
CA GLU A 84 31.47 13.61 -34.67
C GLU A 84 31.50 12.26 -33.94
N ILE A 85 32.64 11.56 -33.93
CA ILE A 85 32.84 10.33 -33.15
C ILE A 85 32.79 10.63 -31.64
N THR A 86 33.35 11.76 -31.19
CA THR A 86 33.31 12.16 -29.77
C THR A 86 31.88 12.46 -29.29
N LEU A 87 31.05 13.10 -30.12
CA LEU A 87 29.64 13.34 -29.81
C LEU A 87 28.84 12.03 -29.75
N CYS A 88 29.13 11.07 -30.65
CA CYS A 88 28.45 9.77 -30.64
C CYS A 88 28.89 8.87 -29.48
N THR A 89 30.16 8.92 -29.09
CA THR A 89 30.66 8.21 -27.90
C THR A 89 30.12 8.82 -26.61
N PHE A 90 29.94 10.15 -26.55
CA PHE A 90 29.23 10.81 -25.47
C PHE A 90 27.77 10.33 -25.35
N ALA A 91 27.06 10.17 -26.47
CA ALA A 91 25.69 9.63 -26.47
C ALA A 91 25.58 8.20 -25.90
N LEU A 92 26.57 7.34 -26.19
CA LEU A 92 26.66 6.00 -25.60
C LEU A 92 26.98 6.05 -24.10
N ALA A 93 27.95 6.89 -23.71
CA ALA A 93 28.31 7.07 -22.31
C ALA A 93 27.13 7.60 -21.48
N ALA A 94 26.30 8.46 -22.07
CA ALA A 94 25.14 9.03 -21.42
C ALA A 94 24.01 7.99 -21.18
N ALA A 95 24.05 6.81 -21.81
CA ALA A 95 23.12 5.72 -21.51
C ALA A 95 23.43 4.98 -20.20
N VAL A 96 24.70 5.00 -19.76
CA VAL A 96 25.18 4.30 -18.55
C VAL A 96 24.41 4.69 -17.27
N PRO A 97 24.23 5.98 -16.93
CA PRO A 97 23.50 6.35 -15.71
C PRO A 97 22.03 5.89 -15.74
N PHE A 98 21.40 5.80 -16.91
CA PHE A 98 20.02 5.32 -17.05
C PHE A 98 19.90 3.81 -16.80
N VAL A 99 20.85 3.03 -17.34
CA VAL A 99 20.93 1.58 -17.07
C VAL A 99 21.24 1.33 -15.59
N TRP A 100 22.15 2.11 -15.01
CA TRP A 100 22.50 1.99 -13.59
C TRP A 100 21.29 2.24 -12.69
N LEU A 101 20.48 3.28 -12.97
CA LEU A 101 19.25 3.54 -12.24
C LEU A 101 18.29 2.34 -12.31
N ALA A 102 18.10 1.75 -13.49
CA ALA A 102 17.22 0.60 -13.65
C ALA A 102 17.66 -0.60 -12.77
N VAL A 103 18.97 -0.86 -12.69
CA VAL A 103 19.52 -1.92 -11.85
C VAL A 103 19.37 -1.62 -10.37
N VAL A 104 19.66 -0.38 -9.93
CA VAL A 104 19.52 0.02 -8.52
C VAL A 104 18.06 -0.07 -8.09
N MET A 105 17.13 0.41 -8.91
CA MET A 105 15.71 0.37 -8.58
C MET A 105 15.19 -1.07 -8.53
N ALA A 106 15.63 -1.95 -9.43
CA ALA A 106 15.28 -3.37 -9.36
C ALA A 106 15.83 -4.07 -8.11
N LYS A 107 17.00 -3.64 -7.60
CA LYS A 107 17.57 -4.18 -6.36
C LYS A 107 16.83 -3.73 -5.10
N TYR A 108 16.19 -2.56 -5.13
CA TYR A 108 15.43 -2.02 -4.00
C TYR A 108 14.08 -2.72 -3.78
N ASP A 109 13.68 -3.65 -4.65
CA ASP A 109 12.44 -4.41 -4.48
C ASP A 109 12.46 -5.20 -3.15
N HIS A 110 11.42 -5.01 -2.33
CA HIS A 110 11.28 -5.56 -0.97
C HIS A 110 12.33 -5.08 0.06
N GLU A 111 13.11 -4.04 -0.22
CA GLU A 111 14.02 -3.46 0.76
C GLU A 111 13.27 -2.50 1.72
N GLN A 112 13.70 -2.46 2.99
CA GLN A 112 13.07 -1.61 4.01
C GLN A 112 13.25 -0.12 3.71
N ILE A 113 12.18 0.65 3.95
CA ILE A 113 12.19 2.10 3.79
C ILE A 113 13.08 2.73 4.86
N THR A 114 14.12 3.44 4.40
CA THR A 114 14.89 4.36 5.22
C THR A 114 14.69 5.77 4.68
N GLU A 115 14.60 6.77 5.55
CA GLU A 115 14.37 8.16 5.15
C GLU A 115 15.44 8.65 4.15
N ASP A 116 16.72 8.34 4.44
CA ASP A 116 17.86 8.70 3.58
C ASP A 116 17.77 8.07 2.18
N LYS A 117 17.45 6.78 2.09
CA LYS A 117 17.32 6.06 0.82
C LYS A 117 16.15 6.60 -0.02
N THR A 118 15.05 6.96 0.63
CA THR A 118 13.86 7.53 -0.03
C THR A 118 14.17 8.88 -0.67
N ASN A 119 14.85 9.75 0.08
CA ASN A 119 15.22 11.07 -0.39
C ASN A 119 16.19 11.00 -1.58
N TYR A 120 17.19 10.12 -1.49
CA TYR A 120 18.10 9.85 -2.60
C TYR A 120 17.36 9.32 -3.84
N ALA A 121 16.47 8.33 -3.68
CA ALA A 121 15.74 7.74 -4.79
C ALA A 121 14.80 8.73 -5.49
N LYS A 122 14.10 9.58 -4.72
CA LYS A 122 13.26 10.67 -5.27
C LYS A 122 14.08 11.71 -6.05
N GLN A 123 15.24 12.10 -5.51
CA GLN A 123 16.11 13.06 -6.18
C GLN A 123 16.73 12.47 -7.46
N ALA A 124 17.16 11.21 -7.42
CA ALA A 124 17.75 10.52 -8.58
C ALA A 124 16.73 10.35 -9.71
N THR A 125 15.52 9.86 -9.43
CA THR A 125 14.46 9.66 -10.42
C THR A 125 13.99 10.97 -11.06
N SER A 126 13.84 12.04 -10.27
CA SER A 126 13.50 13.39 -10.78
C SER A 126 14.58 13.95 -11.73
N THR A 127 15.85 13.86 -11.30
CA THR A 127 16.99 14.33 -12.11
C THR A 127 17.10 13.54 -13.42
N ILE A 128 16.94 12.21 -13.35
CA ILE A 128 17.05 11.34 -14.51
C ILE A 128 15.89 11.52 -15.49
N SER A 129 14.67 11.77 -15.01
CA SER A 129 13.51 12.06 -15.87
C SER A 129 13.77 13.26 -16.80
N THR A 130 14.29 14.36 -16.23
CA THR A 130 14.61 15.56 -17.01
C THR A 130 15.77 15.31 -17.97
N LEU A 131 16.87 14.72 -17.49
CA LEU A 131 18.05 14.42 -18.30
C LEU A 131 17.73 13.47 -19.46
N PHE A 132 16.87 12.46 -19.23
CA PHE A 132 16.46 11.50 -20.23
C PHE A 132 15.77 12.17 -21.42
N THR A 133 14.83 13.09 -21.18
CA THR A 133 14.14 13.79 -22.29
C THR A 133 15.09 14.60 -23.17
N ILE A 134 16.04 15.33 -22.56
CA ILE A 134 16.97 16.20 -23.25
C ILE A 134 17.94 15.36 -24.10
N LEU A 135 18.55 14.35 -23.50
CA LEU A 135 19.52 13.50 -24.18
C LEU A 135 18.88 12.65 -25.26
N PHE A 136 17.70 12.07 -25.01
CA PHE A 136 16.98 11.30 -26.02
C PHE A 136 16.69 12.14 -27.27
N ALA A 137 16.21 13.38 -27.08
CA ALA A 137 15.93 14.28 -28.19
C ALA A 137 17.20 14.66 -28.96
N ALA A 138 18.31 14.93 -28.26
CA ALA A 138 19.59 15.24 -28.88
C ALA A 138 20.13 14.05 -29.71
N VAL A 139 20.08 12.84 -29.15
CA VAL A 139 20.52 11.62 -29.82
C VAL A 139 19.65 11.35 -31.04
N LEU A 140 18.34 11.14 -30.88
CA LEU A 140 17.44 10.79 -31.98
C LEU A 140 17.39 11.89 -33.07
N GLY A 141 17.40 13.17 -32.69
CA GLY A 141 17.42 14.28 -33.64
C GLY A 141 18.71 14.36 -34.46
N SER A 142 19.84 13.95 -33.87
CA SER A 142 21.12 13.82 -34.60
C SER A 142 21.15 12.59 -35.50
N THR A 143 20.60 11.46 -35.05
CA THR A 143 20.60 10.20 -35.81
C THR A 143 19.74 10.32 -37.07
N LEU A 144 18.59 11.00 -36.99
CA LEU A 144 17.73 11.28 -38.14
C LEU A 144 18.42 12.17 -39.17
N LYS A 145 19.22 13.16 -38.72
CA LYS A 145 20.06 13.98 -39.61
C LYS A 145 21.04 13.11 -40.39
N ARG A 146 21.75 12.21 -39.69
CA ARG A 146 22.74 11.31 -40.29
C ARG A 146 22.12 10.25 -41.20
N PHE A 147 20.96 9.75 -40.83
CA PHE A 147 20.21 8.83 -41.67
C PHE A 147 19.78 9.48 -42.99
N ALA A 148 19.31 10.73 -42.94
CA ALA A 148 18.94 11.48 -44.14
C ALA A 148 20.12 11.75 -45.07
N THR A 149 21.29 12.14 -44.53
CA THR A 149 22.49 12.35 -45.36
C THR A 149 22.98 11.04 -45.97
N TRP A 150 22.93 9.93 -45.23
CA TRP A 150 23.28 8.61 -45.75
C TRP A 150 22.35 8.16 -46.88
N ARG A 151 21.04 8.38 -46.73
CA ARG A 151 20.08 8.08 -47.80
C ARG A 151 20.24 9.01 -49.00
N LEU A 152 20.58 10.28 -48.79
CA LEU A 152 20.81 11.24 -49.87
C LEU A 152 22.01 10.89 -50.75
N GLU A 153 23.05 10.28 -50.18
CA GLU A 153 24.21 9.77 -50.95
C GLU A 153 23.82 8.65 -51.92
N ARG A 154 22.82 7.84 -51.55
CA ARG A 154 22.38 6.67 -52.33
C ARG A 154 21.19 6.94 -53.26
N GLY A 155 20.55 8.09 -53.13
CA GLY A 155 19.29 8.42 -53.79
C GLY A 155 18.10 8.25 -52.84
N ILE A 156 17.27 9.29 -52.74
CA ILE A 156 16.07 9.30 -51.91
C ILE A 156 14.97 10.16 -52.54
N GLN A 157 13.72 9.72 -52.42
CA GLN A 157 12.56 10.54 -52.77
C GLN A 157 12.49 11.79 -51.90
N LEU A 158 12.36 12.96 -52.52
CA LEU A 158 12.40 14.24 -51.81
C LEU A 158 11.33 14.34 -50.71
N GLY A 159 10.15 13.73 -50.92
CA GLY A 159 9.11 13.70 -49.88
C GLY A 159 9.51 12.89 -48.63
N LEU A 160 10.24 11.78 -48.78
CA LEU A 160 10.73 10.97 -47.66
C LEU A 160 11.86 11.70 -46.93
N LEU A 161 12.77 12.33 -47.68
CA LEU A 161 13.86 13.12 -47.14
C LEU A 161 13.35 14.29 -46.29
N GLU A 162 12.39 15.04 -46.84
CA GLU A 162 11.77 16.17 -46.14
C GLU A 162 11.01 15.70 -44.89
N GLN A 163 10.33 14.54 -44.96
CA GLN A 163 9.66 13.94 -43.81
C GLN A 163 10.64 13.60 -42.67
N ILE A 164 11.81 13.03 -42.96
CA ILE A 164 12.83 12.72 -41.94
C ILE A 164 13.40 14.02 -41.35
N MET A 165 13.67 15.03 -42.19
CA MET A 165 14.25 16.31 -41.75
C MET A 165 13.29 17.15 -40.91
N GLN A 166 12.00 17.12 -41.23
CA GLN A 166 10.98 17.78 -40.43
C GLN A 166 10.67 17.01 -39.13
N SER A 167 10.87 15.69 -39.07
CA SER A 167 10.58 14.88 -37.87
C SER A 167 11.71 14.84 -36.82
N ARG A 168 12.53 15.90 -36.71
CA ARG A 168 13.69 15.96 -35.79
C ARG A 168 13.36 16.34 -34.35
N THR A 169 12.09 16.61 -34.05
CA THR A 169 11.58 16.83 -32.69
C THR A 169 10.25 16.11 -32.51
N VAL A 170 9.85 15.82 -31.26
CA VAL A 170 8.56 15.16 -30.95
C VAL A 170 7.39 15.88 -31.60
N PHE A 171 7.30 17.20 -31.39
CA PHE A 171 6.19 18.00 -31.92
C PHE A 171 6.20 18.01 -33.45
N ALA A 172 7.36 18.14 -34.08
CA ALA A 172 7.46 18.16 -35.53
C ALA A 172 7.18 16.77 -36.16
N ALA A 173 7.57 15.68 -35.50
CA ALA A 173 7.18 14.33 -35.93
C ALA A 173 5.66 14.10 -35.86
N PHE A 174 4.98 14.70 -34.88
CA PHE A 174 3.52 14.65 -34.78
C PHE A 174 2.83 15.53 -35.83
N THR A 175 3.27 16.80 -36.00
CA THR A 175 2.65 17.72 -36.95
C THR A 175 2.90 17.31 -38.40
N THR A 176 4.03 16.69 -38.73
CA THR A 176 4.31 16.16 -40.07
C THR A 176 3.37 15.03 -40.47
N LEU A 177 2.94 14.18 -39.52
CA LEU A 177 1.93 13.15 -39.76
C LEU A 177 0.60 13.75 -40.22
N LEU A 178 0.15 14.80 -39.52
CA LEU A 178 -1.10 15.52 -39.80
C LEU A 178 -1.00 16.37 -41.08
N SER A 179 0.11 17.09 -41.25
CA SER A 179 0.33 18.03 -42.34
C SER A 179 0.56 17.32 -43.68
N LEU A 180 1.36 16.24 -43.72
CA LEU A 180 1.65 15.55 -44.97
C LEU A 180 0.56 14.56 -45.40
N ARG A 181 -0.40 14.21 -44.53
CA ARG A 181 -1.42 13.15 -44.76
C ARG A 181 -0.83 11.87 -45.39
N ALA A 182 0.43 11.59 -45.09
CA ALA A 182 1.18 10.48 -45.65
C ALA A 182 1.34 9.41 -44.57
N PHE A 183 0.34 8.53 -44.46
CA PHE A 183 0.42 7.32 -43.63
C PHE A 183 1.41 6.35 -44.29
N ASN A 184 2.69 6.51 -43.96
CA ASN A 184 3.77 5.64 -44.43
C ASN A 184 4.34 4.86 -43.23
N ILE A 185 4.88 3.66 -43.46
CA ILE A 185 5.50 2.86 -42.37
C ILE A 185 6.57 3.66 -41.61
N MET A 186 7.33 4.51 -42.32
CA MET A 186 8.34 5.39 -41.72
C MET A 186 7.75 6.41 -40.74
N SER A 187 6.55 6.95 -40.98
CA SER A 187 5.94 7.91 -40.05
C SER A 187 5.52 7.23 -38.74
N LEU A 188 5.01 5.99 -38.84
CA LEU A 188 4.68 5.17 -37.67
C LEU A 188 5.93 4.87 -36.84
N VAL A 189 7.02 4.44 -37.49
CA VAL A 189 8.30 4.16 -36.81
C VAL A 189 8.84 5.42 -36.11
N LEU A 190 8.81 6.57 -36.77
CA LEU A 190 9.24 7.84 -36.18
C LEU A 190 8.37 8.24 -34.99
N LEU A 191 7.05 8.07 -35.08
CA LEU A 191 6.13 8.37 -33.98
C LEU A 191 6.38 7.47 -32.77
N ILE A 192 6.57 6.16 -32.98
CA ILE A 192 6.90 5.21 -31.91
C ILE A 192 8.25 5.57 -31.25
N CYS A 193 9.27 5.89 -32.05
CA CYS A 193 10.58 6.29 -31.53
C CYS A 193 10.47 7.59 -30.71
N TRP A 194 9.72 8.59 -31.19
CA TRP A 194 9.53 9.84 -30.46
C TRP A 194 8.63 9.70 -29.23
N ALA A 195 7.69 8.74 -29.21
CA ALA A 195 6.88 8.42 -28.04
C ALA A 195 7.72 7.86 -26.88
N CYS A 196 8.82 7.16 -27.18
CA CYS A 196 9.74 6.64 -26.15
C CYS A 196 10.38 7.77 -25.30
N SER A 197 10.44 9.01 -25.81
CA SER A 197 10.96 10.16 -25.05
C SER A 197 10.09 10.51 -23.82
N PRO A 198 8.80 10.87 -23.97
CA PRO A 198 7.92 11.13 -22.83
C PRO A 198 7.60 9.86 -22.02
N LEU A 199 7.54 8.69 -22.66
CA LEU A 199 7.28 7.42 -21.95
C LEU A 199 8.44 7.04 -21.03
N GLY A 200 9.70 7.14 -21.49
CA GLY A 200 10.87 6.81 -20.67
C GLY A 200 11.06 7.77 -19.49
N SER A 201 10.81 9.07 -19.69
CA SER A 201 10.89 10.04 -18.59
C SER A 201 9.79 9.83 -17.55
N GLN A 202 8.53 9.62 -17.96
CA GLN A 202 7.45 9.29 -17.04
C GLN A 202 7.66 7.94 -16.33
N ALA A 203 8.20 6.95 -17.03
CA ALA A 203 8.53 5.66 -16.43
C ALA A 203 9.57 5.80 -15.31
N SER A 204 10.60 6.64 -15.48
CA SER A 204 11.63 6.85 -14.46
C SER A 204 11.09 7.42 -13.13
N LEU A 205 10.00 8.20 -13.17
CA LEU A 205 9.34 8.73 -11.97
C LEU A 205 8.45 7.71 -11.26
N ARG A 206 8.06 6.63 -11.95
CA ARG A 206 7.09 5.63 -11.49
C ARG A 206 7.72 4.26 -11.21
N LEU A 207 9.04 4.21 -11.08
CA LEU A 207 9.78 2.96 -10.87
C LEU A 207 9.49 2.33 -9.50
N ILE A 208 9.28 3.15 -8.48
CA ILE A 208 9.15 2.73 -7.08
C ILE A 208 7.90 3.32 -6.45
N SER A 209 7.18 2.49 -5.70
CA SER A 209 6.09 2.85 -4.81
C SER A 209 6.43 2.39 -3.39
N THR A 210 5.80 2.99 -2.39
CA THR A 210 5.86 2.51 -1.01
C THR A 210 4.69 1.57 -0.74
N GLY A 211 4.96 0.43 -0.12
CA GLY A 211 3.95 -0.53 0.33
C GLY A 211 4.22 -0.99 1.76
N ILE A 212 3.27 -1.74 2.31
CA ILE A 212 3.43 -2.42 3.60
C ILE A 212 3.53 -3.90 3.29
N ASP A 213 4.64 -4.52 3.71
CA ASP A 213 4.81 -5.97 3.68
C ASP A 213 4.60 -6.50 5.09
N PHE A 214 3.85 -7.59 5.23
CA PHE A 214 3.57 -8.18 6.53
C PHE A 214 4.50 -9.36 6.75
N ASN A 215 5.48 -9.20 7.64
CA ASN A 215 6.26 -10.34 8.08
C ASN A 215 5.44 -11.14 9.10
N THR A 216 5.33 -12.44 8.88
CA THR A 216 4.65 -13.36 9.78
C THR A 216 5.67 -14.12 10.61
N GLU A 217 5.68 -13.88 11.92
CA GLU A 217 6.47 -14.64 12.88
C GLU A 217 5.53 -15.49 13.73
N SER A 218 5.91 -16.72 14.06
CA SER A 218 5.12 -17.58 14.94
C SER A 218 5.86 -17.85 16.26
N SER A 219 5.13 -17.80 17.37
CA SER A 219 5.62 -18.24 18.68
C SER A 219 4.61 -19.14 19.36
N LEU A 220 5.11 -20.02 20.23
CA LEU A 220 4.26 -20.81 21.11
C LEU A 220 3.72 -19.93 22.24
N VAL A 221 2.42 -20.01 22.48
CA VAL A 221 1.75 -19.43 23.65
C VAL A 221 1.03 -20.54 24.40
N SER A 222 0.84 -20.37 25.71
CA SER A 222 0.21 -21.38 26.55
C SER A 222 -0.92 -20.79 27.37
N TYR A 223 -1.97 -21.57 27.62
CA TYR A 223 -3.12 -21.16 28.40
C TYR A 223 -3.66 -22.33 29.25
N PRO A 224 -4.29 -22.09 30.41
CA PRO A 224 -4.86 -23.15 31.24
C PRO A 224 -5.92 -23.96 30.50
N ASP A 225 -5.85 -25.29 30.58
CA ASP A 225 -6.85 -26.15 29.95
C ASP A 225 -8.18 -26.11 30.69
N SER A 226 -9.16 -25.36 30.16
CA SER A 226 -10.48 -25.27 30.79
C SER A 226 -11.32 -26.55 30.74
N ILE A 227 -10.93 -27.53 29.91
CA ILE A 227 -11.69 -28.75 29.68
C ILE A 227 -11.26 -29.87 30.64
N THR A 228 -9.95 -30.11 30.76
CA THR A 228 -9.41 -31.16 31.63
C THR A 228 -9.34 -30.74 33.09
N ASN A 229 -8.98 -29.49 33.37
CA ASN A 229 -8.62 -29.12 34.73
C ASN A 229 -9.82 -29.10 35.66
N GLN A 230 -9.72 -29.85 36.75
CA GLN A 230 -10.69 -29.79 37.83
C GLN A 230 -10.06 -29.53 39.19
N ILE A 231 -10.34 -28.36 39.76
CA ILE A 231 -9.76 -27.92 41.04
C ILE A 231 -10.50 -28.52 42.25
N PHE A 232 -11.80 -28.77 42.12
CA PHE A 232 -12.64 -29.28 43.20
C PHE A 232 -12.74 -30.82 43.19
N ASP A 233 -11.64 -31.51 42.87
CA ASP A 233 -11.55 -32.98 42.83
C ASP A 233 -11.05 -33.60 44.16
N SER A 234 -10.36 -32.83 45.02
CA SER A 234 -9.78 -33.27 46.29
C SER A 234 -9.83 -32.21 47.40
N VAL A 235 -9.88 -32.66 48.67
CA VAL A 235 -10.12 -31.81 49.85
C VAL A 235 -8.88 -31.02 50.29
N SER A 236 -7.66 -31.52 50.10
CA SER A 236 -6.45 -30.94 50.73
C SER A 236 -5.84 -29.74 49.99
N GLY A 237 -6.16 -29.52 48.71
CA GLY A 237 -5.60 -28.45 47.89
C GLY A 237 -6.49 -27.21 47.74
N VAL A 238 -7.81 -27.40 47.88
CA VAL A 238 -8.83 -26.38 47.58
C VAL A 238 -8.80 -25.22 48.58
N ASP A 239 -8.54 -25.49 49.86
CA ASP A 239 -8.54 -24.46 50.91
C ASP A 239 -7.52 -23.34 50.64
N SER A 240 -6.36 -23.70 50.10
CA SER A 240 -5.34 -22.71 49.73
C SER A 240 -5.80 -21.88 48.53
N VAL A 241 -6.40 -22.50 47.52
CA VAL A 241 -6.92 -21.81 46.32
C VAL A 241 -8.07 -20.86 46.66
N LEU A 242 -8.90 -21.19 47.65
CA LEU A 242 -10.02 -20.33 48.09
C LEU A 242 -9.55 -18.94 48.55
N THR A 243 -8.33 -18.82 49.06
CA THR A 243 -7.77 -17.52 49.49
C THR A 243 -7.57 -16.55 48.33
N ALA A 244 -7.30 -17.05 47.12
CA ALA A 244 -7.21 -16.26 45.89
C ALA A 244 -8.53 -16.23 45.10
N LEU A 245 -9.28 -17.34 45.11
CA LEU A 245 -10.51 -17.50 44.35
C LEU A 245 -11.64 -16.59 44.84
N LYS A 246 -11.89 -16.52 46.16
CA LYS A 246 -12.98 -15.69 46.71
C LYS A 246 -12.80 -14.20 46.37
N PRO A 247 -11.61 -13.58 46.61
CA PRO A 247 -11.36 -12.21 46.17
C PRO A 247 -11.51 -12.03 44.67
N THR A 248 -10.96 -12.94 43.85
CA THR A 248 -11.08 -12.89 42.38
C THR A 248 -12.55 -12.85 41.96
N TYR A 249 -13.38 -13.76 42.48
CA TYR A 249 -14.81 -13.83 42.18
C TYR A 249 -15.56 -12.56 42.62
N VAL A 250 -15.33 -12.09 43.85
CA VAL A 250 -15.98 -10.87 44.39
C VAL A 250 -15.57 -9.63 43.59
N SER A 251 -14.28 -9.48 43.25
CA SER A 251 -13.78 -8.37 42.44
C SER A 251 -14.36 -8.37 41.03
N SER A 252 -14.53 -9.53 40.41
CA SER A 252 -15.19 -9.65 39.10
C SER A 252 -16.67 -9.23 39.16
N ILE A 253 -17.41 -9.67 40.20
CA ILE A 253 -18.81 -9.27 40.42
C ILE A 253 -18.93 -7.77 40.66
N LEU A 254 -18.01 -7.16 41.40
CA LEU A 254 -18.04 -5.74 41.76
C LEU A 254 -17.33 -4.84 40.75
N GLY A 255 -16.82 -5.41 39.65
CA GLY A 255 -16.16 -4.66 38.60
C GLY A 255 -17.04 -3.54 38.00
N PRO A 256 -16.45 -2.42 37.57
CA PRO A 256 -17.17 -1.35 36.90
C PRO A 256 -17.75 -1.84 35.57
N THR A 257 -18.78 -1.16 35.07
CA THR A 257 -19.45 -1.53 33.81
C THR A 257 -18.51 -1.53 32.62
N THR A 258 -17.52 -0.62 32.58
CA THR A 258 -16.48 -0.56 31.54
C THR A 258 -15.64 -1.83 31.48
N VAL A 259 -15.28 -2.39 32.65
CA VAL A 259 -14.57 -3.67 32.72
C VAL A 259 -15.54 -4.80 32.36
N LYS A 260 -16.78 -4.80 32.81
CA LYS A 260 -17.75 -5.87 32.49
C LYS A 260 -18.17 -5.92 31.03
N SER A 261 -18.16 -4.79 30.32
CA SER A 261 -18.44 -4.73 28.88
C SER A 261 -17.20 -4.88 27.98
N GLY A 262 -16.00 -4.80 28.53
CA GLY A 262 -14.74 -4.92 27.76
C GLY A 262 -14.54 -6.29 27.10
N THR A 263 -13.43 -6.47 26.41
CA THR A 263 -12.98 -7.74 25.80
C THR A 263 -12.08 -8.55 26.72
N MET A 264 -11.45 -7.87 27.67
CA MET A 264 -10.56 -8.45 28.67
C MET A 264 -11.11 -8.23 30.08
N ASP A 265 -10.72 -9.07 31.04
CA ASP A 265 -11.10 -8.93 32.44
C ASP A 265 -10.23 -7.89 33.20
N LEU A 266 -10.42 -7.78 34.51
CA LEU A 266 -9.68 -6.86 35.38
C LEU A 266 -8.15 -7.10 35.37
N TRP A 267 -7.71 -8.31 35.03
CA TRP A 267 -6.30 -8.72 35.03
C TRP A 267 -5.69 -8.75 33.63
N GLY A 268 -6.43 -8.33 32.59
CA GLY A 268 -5.97 -8.38 31.21
C GLY A 268 -6.01 -9.78 30.60
N ASN A 269 -6.92 -10.64 31.06
CA ASN A 269 -7.15 -11.95 30.46
C ASN A 269 -8.30 -11.89 29.44
N VAL A 270 -8.21 -12.68 28.38
CA VAL A 270 -9.16 -12.64 27.25
C VAL A 270 -10.48 -13.29 27.66
N ARG A 271 -11.60 -12.60 27.48
CA ARG A 271 -12.92 -13.19 27.76
C ARG A 271 -13.55 -13.85 26.56
N VAL A 272 -14.23 -14.96 26.82
CA VAL A 272 -14.87 -15.78 25.80
C VAL A 272 -16.37 -15.48 25.78
N PRO A 273 -16.93 -15.04 24.64
CA PRO A 273 -18.36 -14.82 24.50
C PRO A 273 -19.15 -16.13 24.43
N TRP A 274 -20.45 -16.05 24.71
CA TRP A 274 -21.39 -17.12 24.43
C TRP A 274 -21.46 -17.34 22.91
N LEU A 275 -21.44 -18.61 22.49
CA LEU A 275 -21.67 -18.97 21.10
C LEU A 275 -23.11 -18.63 20.69
N ASP A 276 -23.24 -17.75 19.70
CA ASP A 276 -24.52 -17.43 19.07
C ASP A 276 -24.70 -18.27 17.80
N GLU A 277 -25.59 -19.26 17.87
CA GLU A 277 -25.91 -20.14 16.74
C GLU A 277 -26.76 -19.46 15.66
N SER A 278 -27.30 -18.27 15.92
CA SER A 278 -28.11 -17.52 14.94
C SER A 278 -27.27 -16.77 13.90
N LEU A 279 -25.97 -16.58 14.18
CA LEU A 279 -25.07 -15.87 13.29
C LEU A 279 -24.75 -16.70 12.02
N PRO A 280 -24.60 -16.04 10.85
CA PRO A 280 -24.22 -16.71 9.63
C PRO A 280 -22.82 -17.31 9.78
N GLN A 281 -22.73 -18.64 9.67
CA GLN A 281 -21.47 -19.36 9.71
C GLN A 281 -20.84 -19.38 8.31
N GLY A 282 -19.55 -19.10 8.24
CA GLY A 282 -18.78 -19.30 7.00
C GLY A 282 -18.67 -20.78 6.63
N ASN A 283 -18.12 -21.07 5.44
CA ASN A 283 -17.94 -22.46 4.96
C ASN A 283 -17.11 -23.32 5.94
N ASP A 284 -16.25 -22.69 6.75
CA ASP A 284 -15.37 -23.35 7.73
C ASP A 284 -16.01 -23.47 9.14
N GLY A 285 -17.29 -23.12 9.28
CA GLY A 285 -18.07 -23.17 10.52
C GLY A 285 -17.82 -22.01 11.50
N TRP A 286 -16.96 -21.06 11.15
CA TRP A 286 -16.68 -19.87 11.96
C TRP A 286 -17.78 -18.83 11.83
N ALA A 287 -18.26 -18.33 12.97
CA ALA A 287 -19.10 -17.15 13.07
C ALA A 287 -18.20 -15.93 13.40
N ASP A 288 -18.32 -14.88 12.58
CA ASP A 288 -17.58 -13.63 12.77
C ASP A 288 -18.25 -12.76 13.85
N LEU A 289 -17.46 -12.33 14.82
CA LEU A 289 -17.88 -11.49 15.95
C LEU A 289 -17.33 -10.06 15.84
N SER A 290 -16.45 -9.78 14.87
CA SER A 290 -15.78 -8.48 14.73
C SER A 290 -16.73 -7.32 14.45
N THR A 291 -17.91 -7.59 13.88
CA THR A 291 -18.90 -6.57 13.50
C THR A 291 -19.98 -6.35 14.56
N LEU A 292 -19.99 -7.13 15.66
CA LEU A 292 -21.03 -7.07 16.68
C LEU A 292 -20.65 -6.12 17.82
N ASN A 293 -21.62 -5.32 18.27
CA ASN A 293 -21.48 -4.58 19.51
C ASN A 293 -21.68 -5.53 20.69
N ILE A 294 -20.59 -6.08 21.21
CA ILE A 294 -20.60 -7.02 22.33
C ILE A 294 -20.94 -6.26 23.61
N THR A 295 -21.98 -6.73 24.32
CA THR A 295 -22.42 -6.18 25.61
C THR A 295 -22.01 -7.10 26.76
N GLU A 296 -22.13 -6.64 28.02
CA GLU A 296 -21.77 -7.43 29.21
C GLU A 296 -22.41 -8.83 29.21
N GLY A 297 -23.70 -8.94 28.88
CA GLY A 297 -24.45 -10.20 28.90
C GLY A 297 -24.01 -11.23 27.86
N MET A 298 -23.17 -10.82 26.90
CA MET A 298 -22.69 -11.67 25.81
C MET A 298 -21.44 -12.47 26.18
N TYR A 299 -20.81 -12.20 27.34
CA TYR A 299 -19.67 -12.99 27.82
C TYR A 299 -20.10 -14.20 28.64
N SER A 300 -19.46 -15.35 28.44
CA SER A 300 -19.76 -16.58 29.19
C SER A 300 -19.32 -16.53 30.66
N SER A 301 -18.34 -15.68 30.97
CA SER A 301 -17.77 -15.47 32.31
C SER A 301 -17.27 -14.02 32.48
N LEU A 302 -17.15 -13.57 33.73
CA LEU A 302 -16.58 -12.28 34.10
C LEU A 302 -15.05 -12.30 34.20
N VAL A 303 -14.48 -13.50 34.39
CA VAL A 303 -13.03 -13.75 34.36
C VAL A 303 -12.64 -14.25 32.98
N GLY A 304 -11.50 -13.79 32.47
CA GLY A 304 -10.94 -14.23 31.19
C GLY A 304 -9.91 -15.33 31.36
N LEU A 305 -9.47 -15.89 30.24
CA LEU A 305 -8.43 -16.90 30.18
C LEU A 305 -7.04 -16.24 30.07
N PRO A 306 -6.10 -16.51 30.99
CA PRO A 306 -4.75 -15.98 30.91
C PRO A 306 -3.97 -16.68 29.81
N VAL A 307 -3.29 -15.90 28.97
CA VAL A 307 -2.41 -16.42 27.90
C VAL A 307 -0.98 -16.03 28.25
N ALA A 308 -0.16 -17.02 28.58
CA ALA A 308 1.24 -16.84 28.92
C ALA A 308 2.12 -16.73 27.66
N SER A 309 3.22 -15.98 27.80
CA SER A 309 4.22 -15.75 26.74
C SER A 309 3.70 -15.00 25.51
N LEU A 310 2.65 -14.17 25.68
CA LEU A 310 2.14 -13.30 24.63
C LEU A 310 2.98 -12.02 24.54
N ALA A 311 3.55 -11.73 23.37
CA ALA A 311 4.27 -10.49 23.12
C ALA A 311 3.30 -9.34 22.81
N ASN A 312 3.65 -8.11 23.19
CA ASN A 312 2.89 -6.90 22.83
C ASN A 312 3.08 -6.54 21.34
N LYS A 313 2.51 -7.35 20.45
CA LYS A 313 2.53 -7.24 19.00
C LYS A 313 1.18 -7.66 18.45
N ASN A 314 0.80 -7.15 17.28
CA ASN A 314 -0.39 -7.60 16.58
C ASN A 314 -0.31 -9.10 16.34
N SER A 315 -1.27 -9.86 16.82
CA SER A 315 -1.23 -11.33 16.75
C SER A 315 -2.61 -11.95 16.62
N SER A 316 -2.64 -13.18 16.13
CA SER A 316 -3.83 -14.02 16.09
C SER A 316 -3.47 -15.45 16.51
N PHE A 317 -4.37 -16.08 17.27
CA PHE A 317 -4.25 -17.47 17.68
C PHE A 317 -5.63 -18.06 17.99
N VAL A 318 -5.74 -19.37 17.92
CA VAL A 318 -6.96 -20.09 18.28
C VAL A 318 -6.80 -20.76 19.63
N ILE A 319 -7.76 -20.51 20.51
CA ILE A 319 -7.91 -21.20 21.79
C ILE A 319 -9.14 -22.09 21.76
N GLU A 320 -9.06 -23.20 22.47
CA GLU A 320 -10.19 -24.08 22.71
C GLU A 320 -10.58 -24.02 24.18
N THR A 321 -11.84 -23.72 24.44
CA THR A 321 -12.37 -23.51 25.79
C THR A 321 -13.74 -24.16 25.96
N THR A 322 -14.20 -24.21 27.21
CA THR A 322 -15.52 -24.71 27.54
C THR A 322 -16.21 -23.87 28.61
N TYR A 323 -17.53 -23.87 28.56
CA TYR A 323 -18.38 -23.21 29.55
C TYR A 323 -19.71 -23.96 29.69
N MET A 324 -20.39 -23.76 30.81
CA MET A 324 -21.73 -24.29 31.05
C MET A 324 -22.77 -23.27 30.61
N ASN A 325 -23.69 -23.68 29.75
CA ASN A 325 -24.87 -22.92 29.37
C ASN A 325 -26.08 -23.36 30.20
N LEU A 326 -26.84 -22.39 30.68
CA LEU A 326 -28.05 -22.63 31.47
C LEU A 326 -29.26 -22.09 30.71
N ASP A 327 -30.32 -22.88 30.60
CA ASP A 327 -31.64 -22.43 30.13
C ASP A 327 -32.65 -22.54 31.27
N CYS A 328 -32.85 -21.42 31.97
CA CYS A 328 -33.62 -21.32 33.20
C CYS A 328 -35.05 -20.85 32.98
N LYS A 329 -35.97 -21.48 33.71
CA LYS A 329 -37.35 -21.02 33.87
C LYS A 329 -37.57 -20.62 35.32
N THR A 330 -37.73 -19.33 35.54
CA THR A 330 -38.00 -18.76 36.86
C THR A 330 -39.51 -18.73 37.10
N SER A 331 -39.96 -19.25 38.24
CA SER A 331 -41.35 -19.32 38.66
C SER A 331 -41.60 -18.54 39.95
N GLN A 332 -42.76 -17.87 40.02
CA GLN A 332 -43.39 -17.42 41.27
C GLN A 332 -44.90 -17.67 41.28
N PRO A 333 -45.51 -17.81 42.48
CA PRO A 333 -44.89 -18.25 43.73
C PRO A 333 -44.88 -19.78 43.77
N GLU A 334 -43.69 -20.38 43.75
CA GLU A 334 -43.57 -21.83 43.93
C GLU A 334 -43.16 -22.14 45.38
N LYS A 335 -43.77 -23.16 45.99
CA LYS A 335 -43.31 -23.69 47.28
C LYS A 335 -41.85 -24.12 47.11
N LEU A 336 -40.98 -23.73 48.05
CA LEU A 336 -39.57 -24.16 48.04
C LEU A 336 -39.47 -25.67 47.86
N VAL A 337 -38.55 -26.08 47.00
CA VAL A 337 -38.31 -27.49 46.70
C VAL A 337 -37.51 -28.09 47.84
N ASP A 338 -37.92 -29.28 48.27
CA ASP A 338 -37.18 -30.05 49.28
C ASP A 338 -35.85 -30.55 48.68
N ILE A 339 -34.75 -30.27 49.36
CA ILE A 339 -33.39 -30.61 48.92
C ILE A 339 -32.79 -31.54 49.96
N ASN A 340 -32.36 -32.72 49.51
CA ASN A 340 -31.61 -33.63 50.35
C ASN A 340 -30.12 -33.27 50.30
N TYR A 341 -29.47 -33.26 51.47
CA TYR A 341 -28.08 -32.84 51.63
C TYR A 341 -27.06 -33.95 51.38
N ASN A 342 -27.50 -35.20 51.30
CA ASN A 342 -26.62 -36.32 50.96
C ASN A 342 -26.51 -36.46 49.43
N VAL A 343 -25.52 -35.81 48.82
CA VAL A 343 -25.32 -35.81 47.37
C VAL A 343 -24.74 -37.15 46.93
N THR A 344 -25.59 -37.98 46.31
CA THR A 344 -25.23 -39.28 45.72
C THR A 344 -25.69 -39.34 44.26
N ALA A 345 -25.31 -40.39 43.53
CA ALA A 345 -25.93 -40.68 42.23
C ALA A 345 -27.45 -40.74 42.38
N GLY A 346 -28.18 -39.90 41.64
CA GLY A 346 -29.57 -39.54 41.93
C GLY A 346 -30.62 -40.48 41.32
N ASN A 347 -31.77 -40.60 42.01
CA ASN A 347 -33.01 -41.25 41.59
C ASN A 347 -34.08 -40.23 41.10
N GLY A 348 -33.68 -39.01 40.72
CA GLY A 348 -34.59 -37.92 40.29
C GLY A 348 -35.02 -36.91 41.36
N THR A 349 -34.54 -37.04 42.59
CA THR A 349 -34.73 -36.05 43.68
C THR A 349 -33.63 -34.99 43.65
N PHE A 350 -33.94 -33.74 44.02
CA PHE A 350 -32.94 -32.67 44.11
C PHE A 350 -32.00 -32.86 45.30
N LEU A 351 -30.69 -32.91 45.01
CA LEU A 351 -29.62 -33.04 46.00
C LEU A 351 -28.72 -31.80 45.94
N GLY A 352 -28.30 -31.31 47.11
CA GLY A 352 -27.53 -30.07 47.26
C GLY A 352 -26.56 -30.12 48.45
N PRO A 353 -25.60 -29.19 48.55
CA PRO A 353 -24.68 -29.13 49.69
C PRO A 353 -25.38 -28.67 50.97
N ASN A 354 -24.89 -29.13 52.13
CA ASN A 354 -25.37 -28.70 53.46
C ASN A 354 -24.76 -27.36 53.90
N ALA A 355 -24.81 -26.35 53.03
CA ALA A 355 -24.22 -25.03 53.26
C ALA A 355 -25.25 -23.95 53.61
N THR A 356 -26.52 -24.34 53.79
CA THR A 356 -27.68 -23.42 53.82
C THR A 356 -28.73 -23.89 54.82
N VAL A 357 -29.49 -22.96 55.42
CA VAL A 357 -30.53 -23.31 56.42
C VAL A 357 -31.90 -22.75 56.04
N LEU A 358 -32.96 -23.47 56.44
CA LEU A 358 -34.35 -23.06 56.21
C LEU A 358 -34.72 -22.02 57.26
N GLN A 359 -35.64 -21.10 56.92
CA GLN A 359 -36.13 -20.04 57.81
C GLN A 359 -36.63 -20.55 59.19
N THR A 360 -36.82 -21.86 59.36
CA THR A 360 -37.29 -22.53 60.57
C THR A 360 -36.25 -22.59 61.71
N ASN A 361 -34.96 -22.42 61.45
CA ASN A 361 -33.94 -22.36 62.51
C ASN A 361 -33.37 -20.93 62.65
N PRO A 362 -33.96 -20.07 63.50
CA PRO A 362 -33.55 -18.68 63.66
C PRO A 362 -32.15 -18.51 64.30
N ASN A 363 -31.56 -19.59 64.84
CA ASN A 363 -30.24 -19.57 65.47
C ASN A 363 -29.13 -20.01 64.51
N ALA A 364 -29.47 -20.44 63.30
CA ALA A 364 -28.50 -20.86 62.30
C ALA A 364 -28.07 -19.67 61.44
N ILE A 365 -26.76 -19.56 61.24
CA ILE A 365 -26.14 -18.37 60.64
C ILE A 365 -25.60 -18.67 59.23
N TYR A 366 -26.31 -19.45 58.40
CA TYR A 366 -25.83 -19.84 57.06
C TYR A 366 -26.50 -19.04 55.93
N PRO A 367 -25.86 -18.92 54.74
CA PRO A 367 -26.48 -18.30 53.57
C PRO A 367 -27.84 -18.91 53.22
N TYR A 368 -28.74 -18.09 52.67
CA TYR A 368 -30.12 -18.53 52.40
C TYR A 368 -30.29 -19.18 51.02
N TRP A 369 -29.65 -18.63 49.98
CA TRP A 369 -29.79 -19.14 48.61
C TRP A 369 -29.17 -20.52 48.46
N ARG A 370 -29.78 -21.35 47.62
CA ARG A 370 -29.43 -22.76 47.46
C ARG A 370 -29.36 -23.14 46.01
N VAL A 371 -28.49 -24.10 45.75
CA VAL A 371 -28.45 -24.81 44.47
C VAL A 371 -28.54 -26.31 44.68
N ALA A 372 -29.15 -27.01 43.73
CA ALA A 372 -29.27 -28.46 43.75
C ALA A 372 -29.36 -29.02 42.32
N MET A 373 -29.10 -30.31 42.17
CA MET A 373 -29.30 -31.04 40.92
C MET A 373 -30.08 -32.33 41.18
N ASN A 374 -30.89 -32.76 40.22
CA ASN A 374 -31.75 -33.94 40.36
C ASN A 374 -31.14 -35.25 39.82
N GLN A 375 -30.09 -35.16 39.01
CA GLN A 375 -29.44 -36.27 38.32
C GLN A 375 -27.92 -36.07 38.34
N PHE A 376 -27.20 -37.17 38.52
CA PHE A 376 -25.74 -37.22 38.56
C PHE A 376 -25.26 -38.50 37.87
N VAL A 377 -24.01 -38.51 37.42
CA VAL A 377 -23.37 -39.72 36.90
C VAL A 377 -23.17 -40.73 38.04
N ASN A 378 -23.26 -42.03 37.72
CA ASN A 378 -23.15 -43.10 38.69
C ASN A 378 -21.77 -43.10 39.40
N ASN A 379 -21.78 -43.11 40.74
CA ASN A 379 -20.60 -43.16 41.61
C ASN A 379 -19.75 -44.44 41.47
N ASN A 380 -20.25 -45.49 40.81
CA ASN A 380 -19.48 -46.73 40.59
C ASN A 380 -18.26 -46.53 39.67
N ILE A 381 -18.14 -45.35 39.03
CA ILE A 381 -16.96 -44.96 38.26
C ILE A 381 -16.36 -43.71 38.92
N TYR A 382 -15.18 -43.86 39.52
CA TYR A 382 -14.46 -42.83 40.28
C TYR A 382 -13.88 -41.72 39.37
N PHE A 383 -14.73 -41.02 38.64
CA PHE A 383 -14.33 -39.86 37.87
C PHE A 383 -14.59 -38.62 38.74
N TYR A 384 -13.54 -38.11 39.38
CA TYR A 384 -13.60 -37.00 40.34
C TYR A 384 -13.83 -35.64 39.65
N GLY A 385 -14.89 -35.48 38.85
CA GLY A 385 -15.18 -34.21 38.19
C GLY A 385 -14.52 -34.01 36.82
N TRP A 386 -14.21 -35.10 36.12
CA TRP A 386 -13.51 -35.10 34.82
C TRP A 386 -14.46 -35.56 33.71
N PRO A 387 -15.16 -34.65 32.99
CA PRO A 387 -16.03 -35.03 31.88
C PRO A 387 -15.30 -35.80 30.77
N GLU A 388 -14.02 -35.49 30.51
CA GLU A 388 -13.25 -36.09 29.40
C GLU A 388 -13.13 -37.62 29.47
N GLU A 389 -13.22 -38.22 30.66
CA GLU A 389 -13.22 -39.68 30.82
C GLU A 389 -14.47 -40.35 30.23
N LEU A 390 -15.53 -39.56 29.97
CA LEU A 390 -16.80 -40.02 29.41
C LEU A 390 -16.96 -39.74 27.91
N VAL A 391 -15.87 -39.37 27.20
CA VAL A 391 -15.86 -39.12 25.74
C VAL A 391 -16.34 -40.33 24.90
N ASN A 392 -16.23 -41.55 25.44
CA ASN A 392 -16.68 -42.77 24.76
C ASN A 392 -18.09 -43.22 25.14
N VAL A 393 -18.76 -42.52 26.07
CA VAL A 393 -20.12 -42.84 26.48
C VAL A 393 -21.10 -42.15 25.54
N THR A 394 -22.06 -42.90 25.03
CA THR A 394 -23.14 -42.37 24.20
C THR A 394 -24.21 -41.70 25.07
N ASP A 395 -24.69 -40.52 24.67
CA ASP A 395 -25.69 -39.68 25.36
C ASP A 395 -26.91 -40.46 25.87
N ASN A 396 -27.38 -41.47 25.12
CA ASN A 396 -28.56 -42.26 25.45
C ASN A 396 -28.51 -42.97 26.83
N ASN A 397 -27.32 -43.13 27.41
CA ASN A 397 -27.14 -43.77 28.72
C ASN A 397 -27.01 -42.78 29.88
N LEU A 398 -26.98 -41.47 29.61
CA LEU A 398 -26.68 -40.44 30.60
C LEU A 398 -27.90 -39.52 30.79
N PRO A 399 -28.44 -39.39 32.02
CA PRO A 399 -29.61 -38.57 32.27
C PRO A 399 -29.29 -37.07 32.16
N GLN A 400 -30.13 -36.31 31.46
CA GLN A 400 -30.08 -34.85 31.46
C GLN A 400 -30.38 -34.32 32.87
N ALA A 401 -29.44 -33.55 33.44
CA ALA A 401 -29.63 -32.95 34.75
C ALA A 401 -30.36 -31.60 34.67
N THR A 402 -31.24 -31.38 35.64
CA THR A 402 -31.88 -30.08 35.88
C THR A 402 -31.20 -29.45 37.08
N PHE A 403 -30.61 -28.27 36.87
CA PHE A 403 -30.04 -27.43 37.89
C PHE A 403 -31.13 -26.58 38.55
N LEU A 404 -31.18 -26.55 39.87
CA LEU A 404 -32.14 -25.80 40.66
C LEU A 404 -31.44 -24.65 41.34
N PHE A 405 -32.04 -23.46 41.27
CA PHE A 405 -31.70 -22.31 42.10
C PHE A 405 -32.94 -21.89 42.91
N GLN A 406 -32.79 -21.64 44.21
CA GLN A 406 -33.85 -21.06 45.03
C GLN A 406 -33.30 -20.14 46.12
N THR A 407 -34.05 -19.11 46.51
CA THR A 407 -33.60 -18.13 47.52
C THR A 407 -34.73 -17.64 48.45
N ARG A 408 -34.47 -16.58 49.26
CA ARG A 408 -35.31 -16.00 50.34
C ARG A 408 -36.54 -15.25 49.86
N GLY A 409 -36.73 -15.10 48.56
CA GLY A 409 -38.00 -14.73 47.95
C GLY A 409 -38.76 -15.95 47.44
N PRO A 410 -40.01 -15.82 46.97
CA PRO A 410 -40.77 -16.91 46.34
C PRO A 410 -40.21 -17.34 44.97
N TRP A 411 -38.89 -17.22 44.77
CA TRP A 411 -38.18 -17.44 43.52
C TRP A 411 -37.57 -18.83 43.51
N VAL A 412 -38.06 -19.66 42.61
CA VAL A 412 -37.48 -20.95 42.26
C VAL A 412 -37.17 -20.91 40.77
N SER A 413 -35.99 -21.36 40.37
CA SER A 413 -35.60 -21.44 38.97
C SER A 413 -35.06 -22.82 38.66
N ARG A 414 -35.59 -23.44 37.61
CA ARG A 414 -35.13 -24.73 37.09
C ARG A 414 -34.47 -24.51 35.74
N CYS A 415 -33.21 -24.91 35.65
CA CYS A 415 -32.36 -24.70 34.50
C CYS A 415 -31.93 -26.02 33.88
N GLN A 416 -32.04 -26.13 32.56
CA GLN A 416 -31.32 -27.17 31.82
C GLN A 416 -29.85 -26.76 31.72
N ILE A 417 -28.94 -27.63 32.13
CA ILE A 417 -27.50 -27.35 32.11
C ILE A 417 -26.82 -28.18 31.02
N ASN A 418 -26.04 -27.52 30.17
CA ASN A 418 -25.26 -28.17 29.12
C ASN A 418 -23.83 -27.64 29.11
N GLN A 419 -22.85 -28.52 28.88
CA GLN A 419 -21.47 -28.15 28.61
C GLN A 419 -21.31 -27.84 27.11
N ILE A 420 -20.78 -26.67 26.79
CA ILE A 420 -20.49 -26.27 25.40
C ILE A 420 -18.99 -26.14 25.23
N TYR A 421 -18.47 -26.74 24.16
CA TYR A 421 -17.05 -26.69 23.77
C TYR A 421 -16.89 -25.82 22.54
N VAL A 422 -16.03 -24.81 22.61
CA VAL A 422 -15.86 -23.82 21.56
C VAL A 422 -14.40 -23.63 21.19
N GLU A 423 -14.16 -23.35 19.92
CA GLU A 423 -12.90 -22.77 19.46
C GLU A 423 -13.13 -21.27 19.22
N SER A 424 -12.25 -20.45 19.79
CA SER A 424 -12.28 -19.00 19.69
C SER A 424 -11.01 -18.51 19.03
N ASN A 425 -11.15 -17.79 17.93
CA ASN A 425 -10.06 -17.06 17.31
C ASN A 425 -9.87 -15.74 18.04
N VAL A 426 -8.71 -15.57 18.67
CA VAL A 426 -8.33 -14.38 19.41
C VAL A 426 -7.45 -13.52 18.52
N SER A 427 -7.82 -12.26 18.35
CA SER A 427 -6.99 -11.23 17.73
C SER A 427 -6.54 -10.24 18.79
N CYS A 428 -5.24 -9.97 18.83
CA CYS A 428 -4.64 -9.01 19.73
C CYS A 428 -4.00 -7.87 18.95
N VAL A 429 -4.12 -6.65 19.47
CA VAL A 429 -3.56 -5.42 18.91
C VAL A 429 -2.54 -4.86 19.89
N SER A 430 -1.38 -4.45 19.37
CA SER A 430 -0.33 -3.87 20.20
C SER A 430 -0.76 -2.55 20.81
N THR A 431 -0.51 -2.36 22.10
CA THR A 431 -0.78 -1.12 22.82
C THR A 431 0.48 -0.26 22.90
N THR A 432 0.34 1.06 22.70
CA THR A 432 1.46 2.02 22.76
C THR A 432 1.84 2.43 24.17
N ASP A 433 1.06 2.03 25.18
CA ASP A 433 1.28 2.39 26.57
C ASP A 433 2.42 1.54 27.15
N ALA A 434 3.55 2.18 27.42
CA ALA A 434 4.76 1.53 27.95
C ALA A 434 4.56 0.89 29.35
N THR A 435 3.42 1.12 30.01
CA THR A 435 3.07 0.58 31.33
C THR A 435 2.38 -0.79 31.25
N THR A 436 1.74 -1.13 30.13
CA THR A 436 1.05 -2.41 29.94
C THR A 436 1.80 -3.25 28.90
N GLN A 437 2.51 -4.27 29.38
CA GLN A 437 3.21 -5.24 28.51
C GLN A 437 2.25 -6.23 27.82
N ILE A 438 0.94 -6.10 28.05
CA ILE A 438 -0.10 -7.00 27.55
C ILE A 438 -0.84 -6.29 26.41
N PRO A 439 -0.94 -6.90 25.21
CA PRO A 439 -1.72 -6.34 24.10
C PRO A 439 -3.23 -6.42 24.39
N ASP A 440 -4.01 -5.55 23.75
CA ASP A 440 -5.47 -5.61 23.85
C ASP A 440 -6.00 -6.73 22.96
N CYS A 441 -6.67 -7.71 23.57
CA CYS A 441 -7.10 -8.94 22.91
C CYS A 441 -8.61 -9.10 22.94
N SER A 442 -9.17 -9.54 21.82
CA SER A 442 -10.59 -9.83 21.68
C SER A 442 -10.81 -11.09 20.85
N VAL A 443 -11.95 -11.75 21.08
CA VAL A 443 -12.37 -12.89 20.25
C VAL A 443 -12.97 -12.34 18.95
N SER A 444 -12.31 -12.58 17.83
CA SER A 444 -12.73 -12.11 16.49
C SER A 444 -13.74 -13.05 15.84
N ALA A 445 -13.62 -14.36 16.08
CA ALA A 445 -14.53 -15.36 15.55
C ALA A 445 -14.65 -16.55 16.50
N GLN A 446 -15.78 -17.27 16.42
CA GLN A 446 -16.04 -18.45 17.26
C GLN A 446 -16.74 -19.56 16.47
N ARG A 447 -16.52 -20.82 16.88
CA ARG A 447 -17.25 -21.99 16.39
C ARG A 447 -17.37 -23.07 17.47
N LYS A 448 -18.27 -24.02 17.28
CA LYS A 448 -18.28 -25.27 18.08
C LYS A 448 -16.98 -26.02 17.83
N SER A 449 -16.36 -26.56 18.88
CA SER A 449 -15.13 -27.33 18.72
C SER A 449 -15.39 -28.58 17.86
N PRO A 450 -14.58 -28.84 16.81
CA PRO A 450 -14.69 -30.04 15.99
C PRO A 450 -14.06 -31.27 16.67
N LYS A 451 -13.37 -31.11 17.80
CA LYS A 451 -12.73 -32.21 18.52
C LYS A 451 -13.78 -33.07 19.23
N LYS A 452 -13.44 -34.34 19.44
CA LYS A 452 -14.31 -35.28 20.15
C LYS A 452 -14.28 -34.96 21.64
N HIS A 453 -15.42 -34.56 22.18
CA HIS A 453 -15.61 -34.22 23.60
C HIS A 453 -16.63 -35.14 24.26
N ALA A 454 -16.76 -35.04 25.58
CA ALA A 454 -17.84 -35.68 26.30
C ALA A 454 -19.21 -35.13 25.85
N PRO A 455 -20.29 -35.92 25.98
CA PRO A 455 -21.65 -35.47 25.74
C PRO A 455 -21.94 -34.11 26.37
N SER A 456 -22.66 -33.22 25.67
CA SER A 456 -23.00 -31.89 26.20
C SER A 456 -23.88 -31.95 27.45
N THR A 457 -24.54 -33.08 27.70
CA THR A 457 -25.38 -33.33 28.88
C THR A 457 -24.56 -33.56 30.16
N VAL A 458 -23.27 -33.91 30.00
CA VAL A 458 -22.33 -34.10 31.11
C VAL A 458 -21.51 -32.82 31.29
N THR A 459 -21.62 -32.24 32.47
CA THR A 459 -20.86 -31.07 32.87
C THR A 459 -19.94 -31.41 34.03
N THR A 460 -19.04 -30.49 34.40
CA THR A 460 -18.22 -30.60 35.60
C THR A 460 -19.07 -30.83 36.87
N LEU A 461 -20.33 -30.36 36.87
CA LEU A 461 -21.26 -30.52 37.99
C LEU A 461 -21.99 -31.87 38.02
N SER A 462 -21.86 -32.71 36.99
CA SER A 462 -22.54 -34.01 36.93
C SER A 462 -21.97 -35.05 37.92
N PHE A 463 -20.89 -34.73 38.63
CA PHE A 463 -20.20 -35.62 39.58
C PHE A 463 -20.53 -35.23 41.03
N PRO A 464 -21.09 -36.14 41.85
CA PRO A 464 -21.60 -35.81 43.20
C PRO A 464 -20.60 -35.10 44.13
N SER A 465 -19.39 -35.64 44.28
CA SER A 465 -18.37 -35.07 45.17
C SER A 465 -17.95 -33.67 44.72
N THR A 466 -17.61 -33.54 43.44
CA THR A 466 -17.26 -32.26 42.82
C THR A 466 -18.37 -31.23 42.96
N PHE A 467 -19.60 -31.62 42.66
CA PHE A 467 -20.76 -30.74 42.80
C PHE A 467 -20.91 -30.24 44.23
N SER A 468 -20.87 -31.15 45.21
CA SER A 468 -21.02 -30.80 46.63
C SER A 468 -19.98 -29.78 47.06
N TYR A 469 -18.69 -30.04 46.82
CA TYR A 469 -17.62 -29.14 47.25
C TYR A 469 -17.60 -27.81 46.50
N LEU A 470 -17.80 -27.83 45.19
CA LEU A 470 -17.79 -26.63 44.36
C LEU A 470 -18.93 -25.70 44.74
N THR A 471 -20.14 -26.24 44.87
CA THR A 471 -21.34 -25.44 45.17
C THR A 471 -21.39 -24.98 46.62
N GLU A 472 -20.92 -25.79 47.57
CA GLU A 472 -20.77 -25.38 48.98
C GLU A 472 -19.88 -24.13 49.10
N ASN A 473 -18.68 -24.17 48.50
CA ASN A 473 -17.75 -23.05 48.54
C ASN A 473 -18.22 -21.85 47.73
N TRP A 474 -18.96 -22.07 46.64
CA TRP A 474 -19.56 -21.01 45.83
C TRP A 474 -20.64 -20.25 46.60
N ILE A 475 -21.53 -20.96 47.31
CA ILE A 475 -22.56 -20.36 48.17
C ILE A 475 -21.92 -19.46 49.24
N MET A 476 -20.80 -19.91 49.82
CA MET A 476 -20.04 -19.20 50.85
C MET A 476 -18.98 -18.23 50.28
N ALA A 477 -19.03 -17.91 48.98
CA ALA A 477 -18.04 -17.03 48.36
C ALA A 477 -18.29 -15.55 48.66
N THR A 478 -19.57 -15.14 48.70
CA THR A 478 -19.99 -13.74 48.82
C THR A 478 -20.72 -13.39 50.12
N ASP A 479 -21.02 -14.39 50.97
CA ASP A 479 -21.59 -14.22 52.32
C ASP A 479 -20.68 -14.98 53.31
N PRO A 480 -20.28 -14.37 54.45
CA PRO A 480 -19.50 -15.07 55.48
C PRO A 480 -20.23 -16.29 56.06
N LEU A 481 -19.48 -17.15 56.77
CA LEU A 481 -20.02 -18.31 57.54
C LEU A 481 -21.14 -17.92 58.53
N SER A 482 -21.25 -16.63 58.84
CA SER A 482 -22.34 -16.00 59.58
C SER A 482 -23.16 -15.11 58.64
N SER A 483 -24.22 -15.64 58.04
CA SER A 483 -25.10 -14.90 57.14
C SER A 483 -25.54 -13.57 57.72
N SER A 484 -25.44 -12.56 56.87
CA SER A 484 -25.86 -11.18 57.15
C SER A 484 -27.38 -11.00 57.30
N ALA A 485 -28.17 -12.06 57.11
CA ALA A 485 -29.62 -12.03 56.98
C ALA A 485 -30.13 -11.20 55.78
N TYR A 486 -29.25 -10.84 54.84
CA TYR A 486 -29.57 -10.21 53.56
C TYR A 486 -29.24 -11.16 52.41
N SER A 487 -29.74 -10.87 51.21
CA SER A 487 -29.28 -11.57 50.01
C SER A 487 -27.79 -11.28 49.76
N SER A 488 -27.08 -12.29 49.28
CA SER A 488 -25.66 -12.23 48.94
C SER A 488 -25.38 -11.35 47.72
N LEU A 489 -24.11 -10.97 47.50
CA LEU A 489 -23.71 -10.18 46.32
C LEU A 489 -24.04 -10.91 45.01
N SER A 490 -23.93 -12.24 45.00
CA SER A 490 -24.29 -13.08 43.85
C SER A 490 -25.79 -12.99 43.52
N GLU A 491 -26.66 -12.99 44.54
CA GLU A 491 -28.10 -12.81 44.34
C GLU A 491 -28.44 -11.41 43.82
N TYR A 492 -27.80 -10.35 44.34
CA TYR A 492 -28.00 -9.01 43.81
C TYR A 492 -27.50 -8.85 42.37
N TYR A 493 -26.42 -9.55 41.99
CA TYR A 493 -25.94 -9.58 40.61
C TYR A 493 -26.97 -10.17 39.66
N LEU A 494 -27.68 -11.24 40.07
CA LEU A 494 -28.77 -11.82 39.27
C LEU A 494 -29.91 -10.81 39.03
N GLN A 495 -30.17 -9.92 39.99
CA GLN A 495 -31.16 -8.86 39.85
C GLN A 495 -30.68 -7.71 38.97
N ASN A 496 -29.47 -7.20 39.20
CA ASN A 496 -28.86 -6.12 38.41
C ASN A 496 -27.33 -6.18 38.52
N THR A 497 -26.65 -6.13 37.38
CA THR A 497 -25.20 -6.32 37.27
C THR A 497 -24.38 -5.10 37.66
N THR A 498 -24.99 -3.93 37.89
CA THR A 498 -24.27 -2.69 38.20
C THR A 498 -23.65 -2.73 39.59
N ALA A 499 -22.34 -2.43 39.71
CA ALA A 499 -21.64 -2.44 41.00
C ALA A 499 -22.28 -1.50 42.05
N ALA A 500 -22.73 -0.31 41.64
CA ALA A 500 -23.44 0.62 42.52
C ALA A 500 -24.75 0.04 43.07
N PHE A 501 -25.50 -0.72 42.27
CA PHE A 501 -26.70 -1.43 42.73
C PHE A 501 -26.33 -2.55 43.70
N ILE A 502 -25.31 -3.35 43.41
CA ILE A 502 -24.91 -4.48 44.26
C ILE A 502 -24.44 -3.98 45.63
N LEU A 503 -23.70 -2.86 45.67
CA LEU A 503 -23.15 -2.28 46.91
C LEU A 503 -24.18 -1.45 47.72
N SER A 504 -25.23 -0.92 47.09
CA SER A 504 -26.21 -0.04 47.76
C SER A 504 -27.23 -0.79 48.62
N GLY A 505 -26.80 -1.51 49.66
CA GLY A 505 -27.64 -2.46 50.41
C GLY A 505 -28.74 -1.89 51.32
N ASN A 506 -28.83 -0.56 51.50
CA ASN A 506 -29.70 0.01 52.54
C ASN A 506 -31.19 -0.25 52.24
N GLY A 507 -31.88 -0.95 53.14
CA GLY A 507 -33.33 -1.21 53.07
C GLY A 507 -33.78 -2.38 52.19
N ARG A 508 -32.87 -3.18 51.61
CA ARG A 508 -33.22 -4.37 50.81
C ARG A 508 -33.01 -5.64 51.61
N ASN A 509 -34.09 -6.32 51.97
CA ASN A 509 -34.04 -7.56 52.76
C ASN A 509 -33.73 -8.81 51.91
N TYR A 510 -34.09 -8.81 50.62
CA TYR A 510 -33.87 -9.91 49.68
C TYR A 510 -33.80 -9.41 48.23
N ALA A 511 -33.18 -10.19 47.35
CA ALA A 511 -33.14 -9.93 45.90
C ALA A 511 -34.50 -10.23 45.23
N ASP A 512 -34.93 -9.34 44.35
CA ASP A 512 -36.22 -9.40 43.65
C ASP A 512 -36.02 -9.54 42.14
N TYR A 513 -36.48 -10.66 41.56
CA TYR A 513 -36.31 -10.99 40.15
C TYR A 513 -37.57 -10.72 39.30
N THR A 514 -38.58 -10.01 39.83
CA THR A 514 -39.82 -9.68 39.09
C THR A 514 -39.57 -9.02 37.73
N ASN A 515 -38.58 -8.14 37.66
CA ASN A 515 -38.22 -7.39 36.45
C ASN A 515 -37.09 -8.04 35.65
N VAL A 516 -36.72 -9.31 35.93
CA VAL A 516 -35.66 -10.02 35.22
C VAL A 516 -36.29 -11.09 34.33
N THR A 517 -35.98 -11.06 33.04
CA THR A 517 -36.47 -12.08 32.11
C THR A 517 -35.79 -13.43 32.36
N ASN A 518 -36.42 -14.53 31.94
CA ASN A 518 -35.83 -15.87 32.04
C ASN A 518 -34.47 -15.95 31.31
N LEU A 519 -34.33 -15.28 30.16
CA LEU A 519 -33.08 -15.26 29.40
C LEU A 519 -31.97 -14.50 30.15
N GLU A 520 -32.25 -13.30 30.65
CA GLU A 520 -31.28 -12.52 31.43
C GLU A 520 -30.87 -13.24 32.71
N PHE A 521 -31.83 -13.88 33.40
CA PHE A 521 -31.55 -14.67 34.60
C PHE A 521 -30.64 -15.86 34.26
N SER A 522 -30.93 -16.57 33.17
CA SER A 522 -30.13 -17.68 32.66
C SER A 522 -28.70 -17.27 32.36
N GLN A 523 -28.52 -16.18 31.61
CA GLN A 523 -27.22 -15.64 31.26
C GLN A 523 -26.43 -15.21 32.50
N ARG A 524 -27.04 -14.47 33.43
CA ARG A 524 -26.36 -13.99 34.65
C ARG A 524 -25.98 -15.14 35.58
N LEU A 525 -26.86 -16.13 35.75
CA LEU A 525 -26.56 -17.31 36.58
C LEU A 525 -25.46 -18.17 35.94
N GLY A 526 -25.50 -18.35 34.62
CA GLY A 526 -24.46 -19.03 33.85
C GLY A 526 -23.13 -18.29 33.95
N GLN A 527 -23.14 -16.96 33.82
CA GLN A 527 -21.97 -16.11 34.00
C GLN A 527 -21.36 -16.27 35.38
N LEU A 528 -22.15 -16.23 36.46
CA LEU A 528 -21.63 -16.41 37.82
C LEU A 528 -21.03 -17.80 38.02
N LEU A 529 -21.69 -18.85 37.53
CA LEU A 529 -21.21 -20.22 37.64
C LEU A 529 -19.90 -20.42 36.87
N ASN A 530 -19.86 -20.03 35.60
CA ASN A 530 -18.66 -20.14 34.77
C ASN A 530 -17.53 -19.27 35.30
N THR A 531 -17.83 -18.08 35.84
CA THR A 531 -16.83 -17.25 36.52
C THR A 531 -16.23 -17.98 37.70
N TRP A 532 -17.03 -18.66 38.53
CA TRP A 532 -16.51 -19.42 39.67
C TRP A 532 -15.60 -20.57 39.24
N VAL A 533 -16.02 -21.36 38.23
CA VAL A 533 -15.22 -22.48 37.72
C VAL A 533 -13.93 -22.00 37.05
N LEU A 534 -14.01 -21.04 36.13
CA LEU A 534 -12.83 -20.54 35.42
C LEU A 534 -11.89 -19.79 36.38
N ALA A 535 -12.42 -18.96 37.29
CA ALA A 535 -11.61 -18.28 38.29
C ALA A 535 -10.85 -19.25 39.19
N SER A 536 -11.39 -20.45 39.47
CA SER A 536 -10.70 -21.46 40.27
C SER A 536 -9.42 -21.94 39.56
N GLN A 537 -9.52 -22.20 38.26
CA GLN A 537 -8.38 -22.62 37.42
C GLN A 537 -7.38 -21.48 37.22
N VAL A 538 -7.85 -20.25 36.99
CA VAL A 538 -6.99 -19.06 36.83
C VAL A 538 -6.26 -18.72 38.13
N SER A 539 -6.96 -18.79 39.27
CA SER A 539 -6.35 -18.56 40.59
C SER A 539 -5.32 -19.64 40.90
N ALA A 540 -5.65 -20.91 40.64
CA ALA A 540 -4.72 -22.01 40.80
C ALA A 540 -3.48 -21.86 39.89
N SER A 541 -3.66 -21.42 38.64
CA SER A 541 -2.56 -21.14 37.71
C SER A 541 -1.67 -20.01 38.22
N THR A 542 -2.27 -18.96 38.75
CA THR A 542 -1.55 -17.81 39.32
C THR A 542 -0.74 -18.21 40.56
N MET A 543 -1.30 -19.11 41.37
CA MET A 543 -0.63 -19.69 42.54
C MET A 543 0.38 -20.79 42.21
N GLN A 544 0.57 -21.13 40.93
CA GLN A 544 1.43 -22.25 40.48
C GLN A 544 1.06 -23.58 41.15
N PHE A 545 -0.25 -23.84 41.28
CA PHE A 545 -0.76 -25.05 41.89
C PHE A 545 -0.31 -26.30 41.12
N TYR A 546 0.12 -27.34 41.84
CA TYR A 546 0.61 -28.58 41.23
C TYR A 546 -0.51 -29.35 40.54
N GLY A 547 -0.25 -29.88 39.34
CA GLY A 547 -1.21 -30.74 38.62
C GLY A 547 -2.15 -30.01 37.65
N LEU A 548 -1.95 -28.71 37.41
CA LEU A 548 -2.65 -27.98 36.36
C LEU A 548 -2.11 -28.31 34.96
N ASN A 549 -3.01 -28.68 34.06
CA ASN A 549 -2.72 -28.88 32.65
C ASN A 549 -2.80 -27.56 31.88
N TYR A 550 -1.87 -27.37 30.94
CA TYR A 550 -1.84 -26.23 30.04
C TYR A 550 -1.91 -26.73 28.58
N ARG A 551 -2.65 -25.99 27.74
CA ARG A 551 -2.65 -26.21 26.29
C ARG A 551 -1.73 -25.19 25.63
N ASN A 552 -0.98 -25.69 24.65
CA ASN A 552 -0.11 -24.86 23.83
C ASN A 552 -0.76 -24.62 22.48
N THR A 553 -0.72 -23.38 22.00
CA THR A 553 -1.17 -22.98 20.67
C THR A 553 -0.13 -22.07 20.03
N THR A 554 -0.15 -21.96 18.71
CA THR A 554 0.79 -21.13 17.96
C THR A 554 0.16 -19.78 17.68
N ALA A 555 0.74 -18.71 18.21
CA ALA A 555 0.38 -17.34 17.88
C ALA A 555 1.14 -16.86 16.66
N THR A 556 0.41 -16.35 15.66
CA THR A 556 0.96 -15.70 14.48
C THR A 556 0.99 -14.20 14.71
N TYR A 557 2.19 -13.63 14.73
CA TYR A 557 2.43 -12.19 14.85
C TYR A 557 2.52 -11.55 13.48
N PHE A 558 1.92 -10.38 13.35
CA PHE A 558 1.90 -9.58 12.13
C PHE A 558 2.71 -8.30 12.38
N GLU A 559 3.87 -8.19 11.75
CA GLU A 559 4.65 -6.96 11.76
C GLU A 559 4.61 -6.32 10.37
N GLY A 560 3.88 -5.20 10.26
CA GLY A 560 3.85 -4.40 9.04
C GLY A 560 5.15 -3.61 8.90
N ARG A 561 5.97 -3.95 7.90
CA ARG A 561 7.20 -3.22 7.57
C ARG A 561 6.97 -2.45 6.28
N ALA A 562 7.35 -1.18 6.28
CA ALA A 562 7.25 -0.36 5.08
C ALA A 562 8.40 -0.72 4.13
N VAL A 563 8.08 -1.17 2.91
CA VAL A 563 9.04 -1.61 1.89
C VAL A 563 8.85 -0.86 0.57
N TYR A 564 9.90 -0.83 -0.25
CA TYR A 564 9.77 -0.38 -1.64
C TYR A 564 9.20 -1.50 -2.52
N LEU A 565 8.22 -1.15 -3.34
CA LEU A 565 7.63 -2.01 -4.35
C LEU A 565 7.97 -1.45 -5.74
N VAL A 566 8.64 -2.27 -6.56
CA VAL A 566 9.00 -1.87 -7.91
C VAL A 566 7.84 -2.13 -8.87
N SER A 567 7.50 -1.14 -9.69
CA SER A 567 6.53 -1.37 -10.77
C SER A 567 7.24 -1.97 -11.99
N TRP A 568 7.21 -3.30 -12.09
CA TRP A 568 7.81 -4.05 -13.20
C TRP A 568 7.35 -3.59 -14.59
N GLY A 569 6.09 -3.17 -14.71
CA GLY A 569 5.55 -2.61 -15.96
C GLY A 569 6.24 -1.30 -16.37
N TRP A 570 6.41 -0.35 -15.44
CA TRP A 570 7.12 0.90 -15.71
C TRP A 570 8.61 0.67 -15.92
N LEU A 571 9.22 -0.25 -15.17
CA LEU A 571 10.62 -0.65 -15.38
C LEU A 571 10.85 -1.21 -16.80
N ALA A 572 9.93 -2.03 -17.31
CA ALA A 572 10.00 -2.57 -18.67
C ALA A 572 9.90 -1.46 -19.72
N ILE A 573 8.96 -0.51 -19.57
CA ILE A 573 8.82 0.65 -20.47
C ILE A 573 10.08 1.53 -20.44
N TYR A 574 10.67 1.71 -19.25
CA TYR A 574 11.91 2.45 -19.08
C TYR A 574 13.08 1.77 -19.82
N CYS A 575 13.27 0.46 -19.62
CA CYS A 575 14.30 -0.32 -20.28
C CYS A 575 14.13 -0.36 -21.81
N ALA A 576 12.88 -0.46 -22.29
CA ALA A 576 12.57 -0.40 -23.72
C ALA A 576 12.97 0.96 -24.32
N SER A 577 12.66 2.06 -23.64
CA SER A 577 13.02 3.42 -24.07
C SER A 577 14.54 3.64 -24.09
N ILE A 578 15.27 3.12 -23.09
CA ILE A 578 16.75 3.12 -23.07
C ILE A 578 17.31 2.34 -24.27
N SER A 579 16.75 1.18 -24.56
CA SER A 579 17.19 0.33 -25.68
C SER A 579 17.02 1.03 -27.02
N VAL A 580 15.91 1.74 -27.24
CA VAL A 580 15.69 2.55 -28.45
C VAL A 580 16.74 3.65 -28.58
N MET A 581 17.07 4.35 -27.49
CA MET A 581 18.11 5.38 -27.49
C MET A 581 19.50 4.80 -27.84
N LEU A 582 19.83 3.64 -27.29
CA LEU A 582 21.11 2.96 -27.50
C LEU A 582 21.23 2.46 -28.95
N ILE A 583 20.18 1.85 -29.49
CA ILE A 583 20.10 1.44 -30.90
C ILE A 583 20.24 2.66 -31.82
N ALA A 584 19.56 3.76 -31.51
CA ALA A 584 19.70 5.00 -32.27
C ALA A 584 21.16 5.49 -32.25
N ALA A 585 21.80 5.56 -31.09
CA ALA A 585 23.20 5.98 -30.96
C ALA A 585 24.16 5.12 -31.80
N LEU A 586 24.03 3.79 -31.73
CA LEU A 586 24.81 2.85 -32.55
C LEU A 586 24.54 3.05 -34.05
N PHE A 587 23.29 3.26 -34.42
CA PHE A 587 22.90 3.51 -35.81
C PHE A 587 23.47 4.85 -36.32
N SER A 588 23.54 5.88 -35.49
CA SER A 588 24.18 7.16 -35.81
C SER A 588 25.65 6.97 -36.16
N ILE A 589 26.38 6.20 -35.34
CA ILE A 589 27.79 5.87 -35.57
C ILE A 589 27.95 5.13 -36.90
N TRP A 590 27.09 4.14 -37.14
CA TRP A 590 27.10 3.39 -38.39
C TRP A 590 26.83 4.28 -39.61
N CYS A 591 25.87 5.21 -39.54
CA CYS A 591 25.62 6.18 -40.61
C CYS A 591 26.81 7.13 -40.81
N ALA A 592 27.40 7.65 -39.73
CA ALA A 592 28.58 8.51 -39.79
C ALA A 592 29.75 7.82 -40.50
N PHE A 593 30.01 6.55 -40.18
CA PHE A 593 31.03 5.75 -40.87
C PHE A 593 30.71 5.44 -42.33
N ASN A 594 29.46 5.51 -42.77
CA ASN A 594 29.06 5.17 -44.13
C ASN A 594 28.68 6.40 -44.98
N THR A 595 28.85 7.63 -44.48
CA THR A 595 28.55 8.86 -45.23
C THR A 595 29.80 9.63 -45.62
N THR A 596 29.93 9.96 -46.91
CA THR A 596 31.09 10.69 -47.44
C THR A 596 30.78 12.15 -47.81
N ILE A 597 29.50 12.49 -47.88
CA ILE A 597 29.00 13.80 -48.36
C ILE A 597 28.94 14.85 -47.23
N PRO A 598 29.18 16.14 -47.52
CA PRO A 598 29.04 17.24 -46.55
C PRO A 598 27.60 17.45 -46.04
N ASP A 599 27.49 17.95 -44.81
CA ASP A 599 26.20 18.27 -44.17
C ASP A 599 25.62 19.59 -44.72
N VAL A 600 24.78 19.52 -45.76
CA VAL A 600 24.14 20.72 -46.37
C VAL A 600 22.62 20.81 -46.07
N LEU A 601 22.07 19.87 -45.30
CA LEU A 601 20.62 19.67 -45.21
C LEU A 601 19.99 20.46 -44.06
N SER A 602 19.34 21.58 -44.40
CA SER A 602 18.31 22.21 -43.55
C SER A 602 16.94 22.18 -44.24
N TYR A 603 16.84 22.57 -45.50
CA TYR A 603 15.65 22.38 -46.34
C TYR A 603 16.10 22.05 -47.76
N CYS A 604 15.90 20.80 -48.20
CA CYS A 604 16.40 20.37 -49.52
C CYS A 604 15.51 20.88 -50.65
N SER A 605 14.22 21.05 -50.35
CA SER A 605 13.23 21.65 -51.26
C SER A 605 13.56 23.10 -51.60
N SER A 606 14.15 23.89 -50.70
CA SER A 606 14.55 25.27 -50.99
C SER A 606 15.77 25.34 -51.91
N LEU A 607 16.64 24.32 -51.90
CA LEU A 607 17.75 24.22 -52.87
C LEU A 607 17.25 23.99 -54.30
N THR A 608 16.03 23.47 -54.47
CA THR A 608 15.38 23.35 -55.79
C THR A 608 14.61 24.60 -56.19
N ARG A 609 14.55 25.64 -55.31
CA ARG A 609 13.63 26.78 -55.46
C ARG A 609 13.82 27.55 -56.75
N ASP A 610 15.09 27.79 -57.08
CA ASP A 610 15.54 28.69 -58.13
C ASP A 610 16.27 27.94 -59.27
N SER A 611 16.11 26.61 -59.34
CA SER A 611 16.76 25.80 -60.37
C SER A 611 15.99 25.80 -61.69
N LYS A 612 16.69 26.14 -62.78
CA LYS A 612 16.17 26.15 -64.17
C LYS A 612 15.83 24.74 -64.70
N TYR A 613 16.25 23.69 -64.01
CA TYR A 613 16.21 22.28 -64.47
C TYR A 613 15.05 21.46 -63.88
N PHE A 614 14.25 22.03 -62.99
CA PHE A 614 13.03 21.40 -62.49
C PHE A 614 11.82 21.97 -63.26
N ASP A 615 11.55 21.44 -64.45
CA ASP A 615 10.51 21.97 -65.35
C ASP A 615 9.07 21.83 -64.83
N PHE A 616 8.85 21.03 -63.79
CA PHE A 616 7.52 20.65 -63.29
C PHE A 616 7.01 21.48 -62.10
N ALA A 617 7.76 22.51 -61.66
CA ALA A 617 7.34 23.42 -60.60
C ALA A 617 7.82 24.87 -60.84
N LYS A 618 7.58 25.43 -62.03
CA LYS A 618 7.88 26.85 -62.32
C LYS A 618 6.79 27.76 -61.74
N GLY A 619 7.15 28.61 -60.77
CA GLY A 619 6.30 29.66 -60.19
C GLY A 619 5.89 29.42 -58.72
N GLY A 620 5.35 30.47 -58.08
CA GLY A 620 4.91 30.46 -56.68
C GLY A 620 5.93 31.03 -55.68
N SER A 621 6.25 32.33 -55.80
CA SER A 621 7.16 33.04 -54.88
C SER A 621 6.76 32.91 -53.39
N THR A 622 5.45 32.78 -53.14
CA THR A 622 4.85 32.64 -51.80
C THR A 622 4.53 31.19 -51.41
N LEU A 623 4.90 30.19 -52.23
CA LEU A 623 4.55 28.79 -51.98
C LEU A 623 5.36 28.23 -50.82
N ASP A 624 4.67 27.78 -49.77
CA ASP A 624 5.29 27.22 -48.57
C ASP A 624 6.06 25.92 -48.87
N GLY A 625 7.16 25.71 -48.13
CA GLY A 625 8.10 24.60 -48.36
C GLY A 625 7.44 23.23 -48.28
N VAL A 626 6.45 23.07 -47.40
CA VAL A 626 5.68 21.82 -47.22
C VAL A 626 4.79 21.53 -48.44
N VAL A 627 4.16 22.55 -49.03
CA VAL A 627 3.30 22.40 -50.21
C VAL A 627 4.15 22.05 -51.44
N ARG A 628 5.33 22.69 -51.57
CA ARG A 628 6.29 22.37 -52.63
C ARG A 628 6.86 20.95 -52.49
N ALA A 629 7.22 20.53 -51.29
CA ALA A 629 7.72 19.17 -51.04
C ALA A 629 6.69 18.08 -51.38
N LYS A 630 5.39 18.34 -51.20
CA LYS A 630 4.32 17.45 -51.66
C LYS A 630 4.26 17.33 -53.18
N MET A 631 4.40 18.45 -53.90
CA MET A 631 4.42 18.46 -55.37
C MET A 631 5.64 17.73 -55.94
N LEU A 632 6.78 17.84 -55.27
CA LEU A 632 8.04 17.19 -55.65
C LEU A 632 8.24 15.80 -54.98
N ARG A 633 7.20 15.21 -54.37
CA ARG A 633 7.31 14.00 -53.52
C ARG A 633 7.99 12.82 -54.20
N ASN A 634 7.72 12.61 -55.49
CA ASN A 634 8.18 11.45 -56.26
C ASN A 634 9.55 11.67 -56.92
N VAL A 635 10.17 12.83 -56.73
CA VAL A 635 11.44 13.17 -57.36
C VAL A 635 12.56 12.55 -56.55
N GLU A 636 13.37 11.74 -57.21
CA GLU A 636 14.57 11.17 -56.61
C GLU A 636 15.72 12.19 -56.68
N VAL A 637 16.32 12.48 -55.52
CA VAL A 637 17.46 13.40 -55.41
C VAL A 637 18.66 12.63 -54.85
N LYS A 638 19.82 12.85 -55.46
CA LYS A 638 21.10 12.30 -55.03
C LYS A 638 22.13 13.42 -54.96
N LEU A 639 22.95 13.42 -53.91
CA LEU A 639 24.10 14.31 -53.77
C LEU A 639 25.37 13.49 -54.02
N GLY A 640 26.40 14.06 -54.66
CA GLY A 640 27.62 13.33 -54.99
C GLY A 640 28.67 14.23 -55.67
N GLU A 641 29.84 13.67 -55.94
CA GLU A 641 30.92 14.37 -56.65
C GLU A 641 30.72 14.23 -58.16
N VAL A 642 30.87 15.33 -58.90
CA VAL A 642 30.85 15.36 -60.37
C VAL A 642 32.29 15.15 -60.85
N VAL A 643 32.53 14.16 -61.72
CA VAL A 643 33.88 13.82 -62.20
C VAL A 643 34.00 14.09 -63.71
N ASP A 644 35.03 14.83 -64.11
CA ASP A 644 35.42 15.02 -65.52
C ASP A 644 36.00 13.71 -66.09
N GLN A 645 35.61 13.32 -67.31
CA GLN A 645 36.37 12.33 -68.09
C GLN A 645 37.51 13.05 -68.81
N ASP A 646 38.74 12.62 -68.55
CA ASP A 646 40.00 13.18 -69.07
C ASP A 646 39.98 13.50 -70.59
N ASP A 647 39.99 14.78 -70.92
CA ASP A 647 40.99 15.49 -71.73
C ASP A 647 41.61 14.85 -73.00
N GLN A 648 40.89 14.07 -73.82
CA GLN A 648 41.38 13.75 -75.18
C GLN A 648 40.44 13.89 -76.38
N GLN A 649 39.21 14.38 -76.24
CA GLN A 649 38.47 14.86 -77.43
C GLN A 649 37.44 15.89 -77.01
N GLY A 650 37.61 17.12 -77.50
CA GLY A 650 36.80 18.28 -77.17
C GLY A 650 35.34 18.16 -77.61
N GLN A 651 34.55 17.46 -76.79
CA GLN A 651 33.11 17.35 -76.94
C GLN A 651 32.38 17.61 -75.62
N PHE A 652 32.88 18.56 -74.82
CA PHE A 652 32.08 19.27 -73.82
C PHE A 652 31.47 20.54 -74.44
N ARG A 653 30.54 20.34 -75.38
CA ARG A 653 29.71 21.42 -75.89
C ARG A 653 28.33 20.84 -76.24
N ASN A 654 27.41 20.96 -75.27
CA ASN A 654 25.98 21.28 -75.44
C ASN A 654 25.00 20.57 -74.49
N ASP A 655 25.42 19.63 -73.62
CA ASP A 655 24.47 18.93 -72.71
C ASP A 655 24.43 19.44 -71.26
N PHE A 656 25.30 20.38 -70.87
CA PHE A 656 25.13 21.16 -69.62
C PHE A 656 24.48 22.50 -69.93
N VAL A 657 23.16 22.63 -69.69
CA VAL A 657 22.38 23.86 -70.01
C VAL A 657 22.55 24.96 -68.93
N ASN A 658 23.79 25.33 -68.57
CA ASN A 658 24.03 26.57 -67.82
C ASN A 658 24.25 27.72 -68.82
N ASP A 659 23.23 27.98 -69.64
CA ASP A 659 23.25 29.09 -70.59
C ASP A 659 22.99 30.40 -69.81
N PHE A 660 24.07 30.98 -69.31
CA PHE A 660 24.16 32.38 -68.90
C PHE A 660 25.23 33.04 -69.78
N SER A 661 24.86 34.14 -70.44
CA SER A 661 25.74 34.93 -71.29
C SER A 661 26.93 35.49 -70.47
N TYR A 662 28.08 34.85 -70.62
CA TYR A 662 29.28 35.13 -69.85
C TYR A 662 30.03 36.36 -70.40
N ARG A 663 30.34 37.35 -69.54
CA ARG A 663 31.44 38.29 -69.79
C ARG A 663 32.75 37.62 -69.33
N PRO A 664 33.84 37.70 -70.10
CA PRO A 664 35.08 37.00 -69.76
C PRO A 664 35.70 37.58 -68.47
N GLY A 665 35.65 36.83 -67.37
CA GLY A 665 36.38 37.16 -66.14
C GLY A 665 35.78 36.68 -64.81
N GLU A 666 34.55 36.19 -64.77
CA GLU A 666 33.83 35.98 -63.51
C GLU A 666 33.54 34.49 -63.21
N ARG A 667 34.48 33.79 -62.54
CA ARG A 667 34.22 32.41 -62.07
C ARG A 667 33.42 32.45 -60.77
N VAL A 668 32.12 32.12 -60.87
CA VAL A 668 31.24 31.89 -59.72
C VAL A 668 31.18 30.38 -59.43
N PRO A 669 31.31 29.91 -58.18
CA PRO A 669 31.11 28.50 -57.85
C PRO A 669 29.63 28.12 -58.03
N GLN A 670 29.34 27.15 -58.89
CA GLN A 670 27.97 26.74 -59.20
C GLN A 670 27.65 25.37 -58.61
N LEU A 671 26.45 25.24 -58.03
CA LEU A 671 25.81 23.96 -57.73
C LEU A 671 25.31 23.38 -59.07
N ALA A 672 26.06 22.46 -59.66
CA ALA A 672 25.67 21.83 -60.93
C ALA A 672 24.69 20.69 -60.68
N ILE A 673 23.56 20.70 -61.40
CA ILE A 673 22.64 19.57 -61.48
C ILE A 673 23.09 18.75 -62.69
N ALA A 674 23.55 17.52 -62.46
CA ALA A 674 24.07 16.63 -63.48
C ALA A 674 23.15 15.41 -63.66
N PRO A 675 23.07 14.83 -64.88
CA PRO A 675 22.43 13.53 -65.09
C PRO A 675 23.09 12.46 -64.18
N PRO A 676 22.36 11.40 -63.78
CA PRO A 676 22.86 10.38 -62.84
C PRO A 676 24.14 9.69 -63.32
N GLU A 677 24.41 9.70 -64.62
CA GLU A 677 25.58 9.13 -65.29
C GLU A 677 26.91 9.82 -64.91
N TYR A 678 26.85 11.10 -64.48
CA TYR A 678 28.02 11.91 -64.14
C TYR A 678 28.30 12.00 -62.62
N LEU A 679 27.48 11.35 -61.81
CA LEU A 679 27.55 11.37 -60.34
C LEU A 679 28.29 10.14 -59.79
N ARG A 680 29.48 10.33 -59.22
CA ARG A 680 30.19 9.28 -58.47
C ARG A 680 30.03 9.47 -56.96
N THR A 681 29.88 8.36 -56.24
CA THR A 681 30.01 8.37 -54.77
C THR A 681 31.47 8.67 -54.42
N PRO A 682 31.75 9.67 -53.57
CA PRO A 682 33.11 9.96 -53.14
C PRO A 682 33.74 8.70 -52.52
N LYS A 683 34.81 8.16 -53.10
CA LYS A 683 35.53 7.02 -52.51
C LYS A 683 36.41 7.53 -51.36
N ARG A 684 36.40 6.82 -50.22
CA ARG A 684 37.40 7.01 -49.15
C ARG A 684 38.80 6.74 -49.73
N GLY A 685 39.57 7.79 -49.95
CA GLY A 685 40.98 7.69 -50.30
C GLY A 685 41.80 7.48 -49.03
N MET A 686 42.52 6.36 -48.94
CA MET A 686 43.80 6.39 -48.24
C MET A 686 44.69 7.42 -48.95
N LEU A 687 45.47 8.15 -48.16
CA LEU A 687 46.59 8.96 -48.65
C LEU A 687 47.29 8.26 -49.81
N TYR A 688 47.23 8.86 -51.00
CA TYR A 688 48.24 8.67 -52.03
C TYR A 688 48.90 10.02 -52.23
N ALA A 689 50.23 9.98 -52.26
CA ALA A 689 51.16 11.10 -52.25
C ALA A 689 50.96 12.09 -53.40
#